data_AF-A0A7C1EDK3-F1
#
_entry.id   AF-A0A7C1EDK3-F1
#
_cell.length_a   1.000
_cell.length_b   1.000
_cell.length_c   1.000
_cell.angle_alpha   90.00
_cell.angle_beta   90.00
_cell.angle_gamma   90.00
#
_symmetry.space_group_name_H-M   'P 1'
#
loop_
_entity.id
_entity.type
_entity.pdbx_description
1 polymer ?
#
loop_
_entity_poly.entity_id
_entity_poly.type
_entity_poly.pdbx_seq_one_letter_code
_entity_poly.pdbx_strand_id
1 'polypeptide(L)'
;MGLDKSTRQMKSLFAVFLLAFSCVHFFPAFLFAWPQGGVADKPLFRDPIYDGAADPVLCWNRDEQVWFMFYTNRRANVPNLPGVSWVHGTPIGIAMSRDGGATWTYRGQANIRYGQGQFSYWAPDVVYHDGLYHMYLTFVPGMHTDWSGTRDIIHLTSDNLFDWTYQSTLDLASDRVIDACVFQMPNGTWRMWYNNERDAKSIYYAESPDLFVWQDKGKVIGDRPGEGPKVFKWKGWYWMIVDVWRGLGVYRSKDGADWTRQPHNLLETPGAGPDDQVKGGHADVVVSGDRAYLFYFTHPGRRGADAGKDTTEQRRSSIQVVELQYQDGRLDCDRDAPTSIRLFPPLQAGAEKTASLAWPTPTKENRPWTRWWWLGSAVDKENLTAQLTQFRQGGLGGVEICPIYGVKGYEDRHIDFLTPRWMDMLAHTTQQAERLGLGVDLTTGTGWPFGGIGVTDETTSAAVSLNRYELENGGRLEQPLAAMPMRYVLAVSSEGQRIDVTDKVSGRRLDWQAPQGKWVIYAVGVRHRVQRVKRAAPGGEGYVLDPYSTTALEQYLGVFDKAFEHFDAPMPRGHFHDSFEYYNATWTRDFFEAFKTLRGYDVRDHIEALFGDGDRDVAARVKSDYRRTMSDLHIAYIGQWTQWCHRYGGLSRNQAHGAPANLIDLYAAADIPETEIFRTVDQRQIPMLKFSSSAAHLTGRPYASSESFTWLGEHFQTSLAEIKAATDLLFLGGVNHLFFHGIPYSPQDAPWPGWQFYASVNMGPTGGLWKDLPAYNAYVTRCQSILQSGRPDNDVLLYWPLDDLWHSDEGLMMTLTIHNQDKWLWTSPFYQAATTLWEKGYPADYVSDRLLSKARWDEDAVELGSGRYQVVVVPPCRVMSPATLENVLSLARQGATVLFVDAPPQDVPGLSDIGNRRRALRRLLQTLDYFEPQRDSVWRRPIGSGQVLVGDFEKMLDAAGLRRETAVDNGLRMVRRSHSKGHHYFLAHLGDEPLDGWITLARTARSAVLMDPMFEHRIGLSAVRQTSDGRTQVYLQMQPGQSLILRTFADAELTGPLWPYTRQAGSSFALQGTWNVEFIDGGPTLPQAFETTELTSWTERDHEQAQRFAGTARYTLEFDPPNDTADSWRLDLGQVCESAKVYLNGVCLGTLICEPYAIEFDASLLHAGKNTLIVEVTNLPANRVRDLDRREVNWKYFQDINVVNIDYRPFDASDWPLRESGLLGPVRLIPQERPDADVLAGR
;
A
#
# COMPACT_ATOMS: atom_id res chain seq x y z
N MET A 1 -14.32 -48.92 -68.26
CA MET A 1 -13.11 -48.48 -69.00
C MET A 1 -12.26 -47.74 -67.97
N GLY A 2 -11.30 -48.37 -67.28
CA GLY A 2 -10.03 -48.87 -67.83
C GLY A 2 -9.21 -47.65 -68.26
N LEU A 3 -8.20 -47.18 -67.53
CA LEU A 3 -6.81 -47.70 -67.38
C LEU A 3 -6.00 -46.53 -66.74
N ASP A 4 -4.87 -46.61 -66.03
CA ASP A 4 -4.03 -47.67 -65.46
C ASP A 4 -2.88 -46.97 -64.65
N LYS A 5 -2.31 -47.69 -63.65
CA LYS A 5 -0.92 -47.67 -63.09
C LYS A 5 -0.16 -46.35 -62.82
N SER A 6 0.65 -46.16 -61.77
CA SER A 6 1.03 -46.92 -60.58
C SER A 6 2.06 -46.07 -59.79
N THR A 7 1.79 -45.61 -58.57
CA THR A 7 2.77 -45.50 -57.44
C THR A 7 2.13 -44.88 -56.17
N ARG A 8 2.43 -45.48 -55.01
CA ARG A 8 2.29 -44.97 -53.62
C ARG A 8 0.92 -44.50 -53.10
N GLN A 9 0.26 -45.36 -52.33
CA GLN A 9 -0.34 -45.10 -51.00
C GLN A 9 -1.18 -46.32 -50.59
N MET A 10 -1.01 -46.83 -49.38
CA MET A 10 -1.62 -48.07 -48.93
C MET A 10 -2.64 -47.76 -47.83
N LYS A 11 -3.93 -47.95 -48.14
CA LYS A 11 -5.03 -48.00 -47.18
C LYS A 11 -5.94 -49.20 -47.49
N SER A 12 -6.37 -49.81 -46.39
CA SER A 12 -7.59 -50.61 -46.17
C SER A 12 -7.50 -52.13 -46.35
N LEU A 13 -7.59 -52.87 -45.24
CA LEU A 13 -8.84 -53.47 -44.72
C LEU A 13 -8.57 -53.90 -43.26
N PHE A 14 -9.24 -53.39 -42.22
CA PHE A 14 -10.61 -53.64 -41.73
C PHE A 14 -10.84 -55.01 -41.06
N ALA A 15 -11.35 -54.94 -39.82
CA ALA A 15 -12.06 -55.97 -39.04
C ALA A 15 -11.26 -56.97 -38.18
N VAL A 16 -10.62 -56.49 -37.10
CA VAL A 16 -10.71 -57.08 -35.74
C VAL A 16 -10.35 -55.94 -34.77
N PHE A 17 -11.30 -55.44 -33.96
CA PHE A 17 -11.15 -54.70 -32.68
C PHE A 17 -12.37 -53.80 -32.50
N LEU A 18 -13.46 -54.41 -32.03
CA LEU A 18 -14.74 -53.75 -31.74
C LEU A 18 -15.24 -54.33 -30.42
N LEU A 19 -14.85 -53.71 -29.29
CA LEU A 19 -15.47 -53.74 -27.95
C LEU A 19 -14.47 -53.24 -26.89
N ALA A 20 -14.27 -51.92 -26.82
CA ALA A 20 -13.85 -51.16 -25.63
C ALA A 20 -13.50 -49.71 -26.02
N PHE A 21 -14.48 -48.90 -26.41
CA PHE A 21 -14.38 -47.43 -26.37
C PHE A 21 -15.80 -46.84 -26.43
N SER A 22 -16.52 -47.00 -25.33
CA SER A 22 -17.69 -46.20 -25.00
C SER A 22 -17.28 -45.22 -23.89
N CYS A 23 -17.59 -43.94 -24.12
CA CYS A 23 -17.35 -42.77 -23.25
C CYS A 23 -15.96 -42.10 -23.38
N VAL A 24 -15.73 -41.47 -24.54
CA VAL A 24 -14.68 -40.46 -24.74
C VAL A 24 -15.38 -39.17 -25.20
N HIS A 25 -15.18 -38.13 -24.39
CA HIS A 25 -15.32 -36.69 -24.68
C HIS A 25 -16.72 -36.05 -24.65
N PHE A 26 -17.31 -35.99 -23.46
CA PHE A 26 -17.82 -34.72 -22.95
C PHE A 26 -16.76 -34.14 -22.00
N PHE A 27 -15.76 -33.45 -22.55
CA PHE A 27 -15.03 -32.43 -21.79
C PHE A 27 -15.56 -31.10 -22.29
N PRO A 28 -16.23 -30.29 -21.45
CA PRO A 28 -16.52 -28.93 -21.84
C PRO A 28 -15.17 -28.24 -22.01
N ALA A 29 -14.94 -27.69 -23.20
CA ALA A 29 -13.94 -26.66 -23.35
C ALA A 29 -14.36 -25.50 -22.43
N PHE A 30 -13.78 -25.43 -21.23
CA PHE A 30 -13.78 -24.20 -20.45
C PHE A 30 -12.83 -23.25 -21.16
N LEU A 31 -13.35 -22.62 -22.22
CA LEU A 31 -12.91 -21.30 -22.63
C LEU A 31 -12.90 -20.44 -21.37
N PHE A 32 -11.74 -19.85 -21.05
CA PHE A 32 -11.61 -18.84 -20.01
C PHE A 32 -12.55 -17.68 -20.31
N ALA A 33 -13.80 -17.77 -19.83
CA ALA A 33 -14.70 -16.66 -19.78
C ALA A 33 -14.21 -15.76 -18.64
N TRP A 34 -13.68 -14.60 -19.00
CA TRP A 34 -13.51 -13.49 -18.06
C TRP A 34 -14.87 -13.26 -17.37
N PRO A 35 -14.91 -12.92 -16.07
CA PRO A 35 -16.19 -12.66 -15.41
C PRO A 35 -16.95 -11.60 -16.22
N GLN A 36 -18.10 -11.98 -16.78
CA GLN A 36 -18.90 -11.10 -17.64
C GLN A 36 -19.22 -9.81 -16.88
N GLY A 37 -18.97 -8.66 -17.52
CA GLY A 37 -19.40 -7.37 -17.00
C GLY A 37 -20.93 -7.30 -16.89
N GLY A 38 -21.45 -6.40 -16.07
CA GLY A 38 -22.88 -6.15 -15.98
C GLY A 38 -23.47 -5.76 -17.34
N VAL A 39 -24.73 -6.12 -17.58
CA VAL A 39 -25.45 -5.63 -18.77
C VAL A 39 -25.88 -4.20 -18.48
N ALA A 40 -25.48 -3.26 -19.34
CA ALA A 40 -25.83 -1.85 -19.20
C ALA A 40 -27.33 -1.60 -19.39
N ASP A 41 -27.88 -0.69 -18.59
CA ASP A 41 -29.27 -0.24 -18.73
C ASP A 41 -29.51 0.48 -20.08
N LYS A 42 -30.75 0.41 -20.59
CA LYS A 42 -31.20 1.13 -21.79
C LYS A 42 -32.54 1.84 -21.48
N PRO A 43 -32.57 3.18 -21.29
CA PRO A 43 -31.43 4.11 -21.37
C PRO A 43 -30.40 3.90 -20.26
N LEU A 44 -29.15 4.23 -20.54
CA LEU A 44 -28.04 4.13 -19.58
C LEU A 44 -28.18 5.16 -18.46
N PHE A 45 -28.53 6.40 -18.82
CA PHE A 45 -28.66 7.49 -17.85
C PHE A 45 -29.66 8.55 -18.31
N ARG A 46 -30.46 9.03 -17.37
CA ARG A 46 -31.32 10.21 -17.51
C ARG A 46 -31.03 11.16 -16.36
N ASP A 47 -30.85 12.44 -16.68
CA ASP A 47 -30.68 13.47 -15.66
C ASP A 47 -31.98 13.65 -14.86
N PRO A 48 -31.97 13.45 -13.53
CA PRO A 48 -33.18 13.60 -12.72
C PRO A 48 -33.59 15.05 -12.52
N ILE A 49 -32.73 16.03 -12.82
CA ILE A 49 -33.00 17.45 -12.54
C ILE A 49 -33.78 18.11 -13.69
N TYR A 50 -33.21 18.08 -14.88
CA TYR A 50 -33.74 18.76 -16.05
C TYR A 50 -34.17 17.83 -17.19
N ASP A 51 -33.88 16.52 -17.08
CA ASP A 51 -34.20 15.48 -18.07
C ASP A 51 -33.55 15.75 -19.44
N GLY A 52 -32.36 16.37 -19.43
CA GLY A 52 -31.63 16.77 -20.62
C GLY A 52 -30.15 16.42 -20.55
N ALA A 53 -29.81 15.15 -20.34
CA ALA A 53 -28.43 14.70 -20.40
C ALA A 53 -27.96 14.58 -21.86
N ALA A 54 -26.97 15.36 -22.26
CA ALA A 54 -26.40 15.36 -23.60
C ALA A 54 -24.87 15.47 -23.56
N ASP A 55 -24.21 15.12 -24.68
CA ASP A 55 -22.76 15.31 -24.86
C ASP A 55 -21.93 14.69 -23.72
N PRO A 56 -22.03 13.34 -23.51
CA PRO A 56 -21.39 12.68 -22.39
C PRO A 56 -19.87 12.63 -22.56
N VAL A 57 -19.11 12.75 -21.47
CA VAL A 57 -17.67 12.45 -21.41
C VAL A 57 -17.34 11.69 -20.13
N LEU A 58 -16.66 10.56 -20.29
CA LEU A 58 -16.32 9.67 -19.21
C LEU A 58 -14.86 9.88 -18.79
N CYS A 59 -14.65 9.97 -17.48
CA CYS A 59 -13.32 9.98 -16.91
C CYS A 59 -13.28 9.17 -15.61
N TRP A 60 -12.12 8.60 -15.32
CA TRP A 60 -11.90 7.89 -14.07
C TRP A 60 -11.59 8.88 -12.94
N ASN A 61 -12.42 8.90 -11.91
CA ASN A 61 -12.10 9.60 -10.67
C ASN A 61 -11.09 8.78 -9.88
N ARG A 62 -9.85 9.25 -9.85
CA ARG A 62 -8.72 8.61 -9.16
C ARG A 62 -8.80 8.66 -7.65
N ASP A 63 -9.51 9.62 -7.07
CA ASP A 63 -9.61 9.76 -5.62
C ASP A 63 -10.72 8.85 -5.08
N GLU A 64 -11.88 8.88 -5.72
CA GLU A 64 -13.04 8.06 -5.34
C GLU A 64 -12.98 6.64 -5.92
N GLN A 65 -12.05 6.35 -6.84
CA GLN A 65 -11.93 5.07 -7.57
C GLN A 65 -13.25 4.62 -8.20
N VAL A 66 -13.91 5.55 -8.89
CA VAL A 66 -15.17 5.33 -9.61
C VAL A 66 -15.14 6.03 -10.96
N TRP A 67 -16.02 5.60 -11.87
CA TRP A 67 -16.18 6.28 -13.15
C TRP A 67 -17.12 7.47 -13.01
N PHE A 68 -16.70 8.63 -13.49
CA PHE A 68 -17.56 9.81 -13.64
C PHE A 68 -17.94 9.99 -15.11
N MET A 69 -19.15 10.48 -15.32
CA MET A 69 -19.67 10.93 -16.61
C MET A 69 -20.09 12.39 -16.45
N PHE A 70 -19.35 13.28 -17.09
CA PHE A 70 -19.76 14.66 -17.29
C PHE A 70 -20.73 14.71 -18.45
N TYR A 71 -21.75 15.56 -18.36
CA TYR A 71 -22.70 15.77 -19.45
C TYR A 71 -23.21 17.21 -19.45
N THR A 72 -23.51 17.73 -20.64
CA THR A 72 -24.20 19.00 -20.80
C THR A 72 -25.62 18.87 -20.27
N ASN A 73 -25.97 19.68 -19.28
CA ASN A 73 -27.27 19.57 -18.62
C ASN A 73 -28.30 20.55 -19.22
N ARG A 74 -29.07 20.08 -20.21
CA ARG A 74 -30.08 20.86 -20.93
C ARG A 74 -31.38 20.96 -20.11
N ARG A 75 -31.97 22.15 -20.04
CA ARG A 75 -33.16 22.49 -19.24
C ARG A 75 -34.48 22.03 -19.90
N ALA A 76 -34.56 20.75 -20.28
CA ALA A 76 -35.62 20.23 -21.15
C ALA A 76 -37.03 20.28 -20.52
N ASN A 77 -37.14 20.02 -19.22
CA ASN A 77 -38.40 20.04 -18.47
C ASN A 77 -38.86 21.43 -18.01
N VAL A 78 -38.11 22.50 -18.29
CA VAL A 78 -38.47 23.87 -17.88
C VAL A 78 -39.53 24.45 -18.83
N PRO A 79 -40.73 24.80 -18.34
CA PRO A 79 -41.83 25.25 -19.19
C PRO A 79 -41.61 26.68 -19.72
N ASN A 80 -42.26 27.00 -20.86
CA ASN A 80 -42.37 28.36 -21.41
C ASN A 80 -41.04 29.05 -21.77
N LEU A 81 -39.96 28.30 -21.97
CA LEU A 81 -38.70 28.85 -22.47
C LEU A 81 -38.80 29.18 -23.97
N PRO A 82 -38.48 30.41 -24.40
CA PRO A 82 -38.56 30.81 -25.80
C PRO A 82 -37.39 30.26 -26.63
N GLY A 83 -37.70 29.75 -27.82
CA GLY A 83 -36.70 29.30 -28.80
C GLY A 83 -35.75 28.26 -28.22
N VAL A 84 -34.44 28.47 -28.36
CA VAL A 84 -33.41 27.54 -27.88
C VAL A 84 -32.89 27.86 -26.48
N SER A 85 -33.53 28.76 -25.73
CA SER A 85 -33.05 29.13 -24.38
C SER A 85 -32.96 27.97 -23.39
N TRP A 86 -33.65 26.85 -23.65
CA TRP A 86 -33.55 25.61 -22.88
C TRP A 86 -32.17 24.92 -22.94
N VAL A 87 -31.33 25.24 -23.93
CA VAL A 87 -29.92 24.79 -23.98
C VAL A 87 -28.93 25.82 -23.45
N HIS A 88 -29.41 26.97 -22.99
CA HIS A 88 -28.58 28.04 -22.42
C HIS A 88 -28.76 28.15 -20.90
N GLY A 89 -27.81 28.78 -20.21
CA GLY A 89 -27.81 28.87 -18.74
C GLY A 89 -27.65 27.51 -18.08
N THR A 90 -26.91 26.60 -18.73
CA THR A 90 -26.79 25.19 -18.38
C THR A 90 -25.47 24.92 -17.65
N PRO A 91 -25.51 24.19 -16.51
CA PRO A 91 -24.30 23.67 -15.88
C PRO A 91 -23.82 22.40 -16.59
N ILE A 92 -22.63 21.92 -16.21
CA ILE A 92 -22.20 20.55 -16.50
C ILE A 92 -22.65 19.65 -15.34
N GLY A 93 -23.48 18.65 -15.65
CA GLY A 93 -23.90 17.62 -14.71
C GLY A 93 -22.86 16.50 -14.59
N ILE A 94 -22.88 15.80 -13.46
CA ILE A 94 -22.00 14.68 -13.14
C ILE A 94 -22.86 13.48 -12.75
N ALA A 95 -22.63 12.34 -13.38
CA ALA A 95 -23.11 11.03 -12.95
C ALA A 95 -21.93 10.13 -12.58
N MET A 96 -22.14 9.14 -11.71
CA MET A 96 -21.11 8.20 -11.27
C MET A 96 -21.53 6.74 -11.46
N SER A 97 -20.55 5.88 -11.71
CA SER A 97 -20.70 4.43 -11.78
C SER A 97 -19.64 3.71 -10.95
N ARG A 98 -20.09 2.76 -10.11
CA ARG A 98 -19.26 1.94 -9.22
C ARG A 98 -19.06 0.51 -9.73
N ASP A 99 -19.84 0.08 -10.71
CA ASP A 99 -19.89 -1.30 -11.21
C ASP A 99 -19.18 -1.48 -12.56
N GLY A 100 -18.32 -0.52 -12.93
CA GLY A 100 -17.61 -0.55 -14.21
C GLY A 100 -18.47 -0.11 -15.39
N GLY A 101 -19.42 0.80 -15.19
CA GLY A 101 -20.17 1.49 -16.24
C GLY A 101 -21.51 0.85 -16.61
N ALA A 102 -21.96 -0.18 -15.89
CA ALA A 102 -23.23 -0.85 -16.17
C ALA A 102 -24.43 -0.03 -15.66
N THR A 103 -24.29 0.60 -14.49
CA THR A 103 -25.30 1.50 -13.92
C THR A 103 -24.70 2.87 -13.58
N TRP A 104 -25.52 3.93 -13.69
CA TRP A 104 -25.11 5.32 -13.48
C TRP A 104 -26.10 6.07 -12.59
N THR A 105 -25.59 6.82 -11.63
CA THR A 105 -26.39 7.60 -10.67
C THR A 105 -25.98 9.07 -10.67
N TYR A 106 -26.95 9.97 -10.53
CA TYR A 106 -26.68 11.41 -10.47
C TYR A 106 -25.82 11.74 -9.24
N ARG A 107 -24.74 12.49 -9.46
CA ARG A 107 -23.76 12.85 -8.42
C ARG A 107 -23.81 14.33 -8.08
N GLY A 108 -24.04 15.21 -9.06
CA GLY A 108 -24.05 16.65 -8.83
C GLY A 108 -23.78 17.47 -10.09
N GLN A 109 -23.27 18.67 -9.91
CA GLN A 109 -22.84 19.58 -10.99
C GLN A 109 -21.38 19.99 -10.78
N ALA A 110 -20.66 20.23 -11.87
CA ALA A 110 -19.30 20.76 -11.81
C ALA A 110 -19.33 22.23 -11.32
N ASN A 111 -18.57 22.52 -10.26
CA ASN A 111 -18.42 23.86 -9.71
C ASN A 111 -17.37 24.66 -10.49
N ILE A 112 -17.81 25.39 -11.51
CA ILE A 112 -16.92 26.17 -12.40
C ILE A 112 -16.80 27.60 -11.88
N ARG A 113 -15.62 27.95 -11.37
CA ARG A 113 -15.31 29.30 -10.85
C ARG A 113 -14.89 30.24 -11.98
N TYR A 114 -15.85 30.60 -12.84
CA TYR A 114 -15.63 31.51 -13.97
C TYR A 114 -16.53 32.75 -13.86
N GLY A 115 -15.94 33.91 -13.51
CA GLY A 115 -16.59 35.23 -13.57
C GLY A 115 -17.89 35.40 -12.74
N GLN A 116 -18.58 36.52 -12.98
CA GLN A 116 -19.92 36.80 -12.47
C GLN A 116 -20.87 36.96 -13.66
N GLY A 117 -21.93 36.16 -13.73
CA GLY A 117 -22.87 36.19 -14.85
C GLY A 117 -23.64 34.88 -15.04
N GLN A 118 -24.59 34.87 -15.98
CA GLN A 118 -25.24 33.65 -16.44
C GLN A 118 -24.52 33.14 -17.68
N PHE A 119 -24.03 31.90 -17.60
CA PHE A 119 -23.22 31.26 -18.63
C PHE A 119 -23.83 29.93 -19.04
N SER A 120 -23.58 29.51 -20.28
CA SER A 120 -23.87 28.15 -20.71
C SER A 120 -22.56 27.40 -20.87
N TYR A 121 -22.44 26.30 -20.14
CA TYR A 121 -21.34 25.36 -20.26
C TYR A 121 -21.80 24.17 -21.09
N TRP A 122 -20.98 23.78 -22.07
CA TRP A 122 -21.36 22.78 -23.07
C TRP A 122 -20.16 21.91 -23.46
N ALA A 123 -20.39 20.60 -23.60
CA ALA A 123 -19.52 19.63 -24.25
C ALA A 123 -18.09 19.68 -23.69
N PRO A 124 -17.92 19.29 -22.41
CA PRO A 124 -16.61 19.20 -21.80
C PRO A 124 -15.82 18.04 -22.42
N ASP A 125 -14.50 18.17 -22.54
CA ASP A 125 -13.61 17.03 -22.63
C ASP A 125 -12.60 17.09 -21.48
N VAL A 126 -12.40 15.94 -20.82
CA VAL A 126 -11.64 15.85 -19.58
C VAL A 126 -10.48 14.88 -19.75
N VAL A 127 -9.27 15.38 -19.53
CA VAL A 127 -8.05 14.56 -19.54
C VAL A 127 -7.31 14.70 -18.21
N TYR A 128 -6.66 13.63 -17.77
CA TYR A 128 -5.81 13.65 -16.57
C TYR A 128 -4.35 13.65 -17.00
N HIS A 129 -3.58 14.62 -16.52
CA HIS A 129 -2.15 14.73 -16.77
C HIS A 129 -1.40 15.31 -15.56
N ASP A 130 -0.25 14.74 -15.23
CA ASP A 130 0.68 15.26 -14.21
C ASP A 130 0.05 15.67 -12.86
N GLY A 131 -0.89 14.86 -12.37
CA GLY A 131 -1.52 15.08 -11.06
C GLY A 131 -2.77 15.95 -11.11
N LEU A 132 -3.20 16.39 -12.29
CA LEU A 132 -4.28 17.35 -12.47
C LEU A 132 -5.26 16.88 -13.53
N TYR A 133 -6.54 17.15 -13.33
CA TYR A 133 -7.55 17.04 -14.38
C TYR A 133 -7.62 18.36 -15.13
N HIS A 134 -7.64 18.27 -16.45
CA HIS A 134 -7.81 19.38 -17.37
C HIS A 134 -9.15 19.19 -18.06
N MET A 135 -10.00 20.21 -18.02
CA MET A 135 -11.26 20.26 -18.76
C MET A 135 -11.16 21.36 -19.81
N TYR A 136 -11.49 21.01 -21.04
CA TYR A 136 -11.68 21.93 -22.15
C TYR A 136 -13.17 22.01 -22.43
N LEU A 137 -13.73 23.19 -22.21
CA LEU A 137 -15.16 23.36 -22.10
C LEU A 137 -15.62 24.44 -23.07
N THR A 138 -16.67 24.15 -23.84
CA THR A 138 -17.33 25.18 -24.64
C THR A 138 -18.07 26.13 -23.71
N PHE A 139 -17.77 27.40 -23.86
CA PHE A 139 -18.29 28.48 -23.05
C PHE A 139 -19.10 29.46 -23.90
N VAL A 140 -20.36 29.67 -23.52
CA VAL A 140 -21.26 30.64 -24.18
C VAL A 140 -21.66 31.72 -23.18
N PRO A 141 -21.25 32.99 -23.40
CA PRO A 141 -21.69 34.11 -22.57
C PRO A 141 -23.19 34.37 -22.71
N GLY A 142 -23.92 34.43 -21.60
CA GLY A 142 -25.34 34.80 -21.56
C GLY A 142 -26.33 33.68 -21.89
N MET A 143 -27.62 34.02 -21.88
CA MET A 143 -28.71 33.15 -22.32
C MET A 143 -29.33 33.69 -23.61
N HIS A 144 -29.39 32.85 -24.65
CA HIS A 144 -29.88 33.23 -25.97
C HIS A 144 -31.20 32.52 -26.30
N THR A 145 -32.02 33.13 -27.16
CA THR A 145 -33.25 32.51 -27.69
C THR A 145 -33.06 31.91 -29.09
N ASP A 146 -31.90 32.15 -29.70
CA ASP A 146 -31.46 31.63 -30.99
C ASP A 146 -29.97 31.17 -30.91
N TRP A 147 -29.43 30.69 -32.03
CA TRP A 147 -28.04 30.20 -32.12
C TRP A 147 -27.02 31.30 -32.44
N SER A 148 -27.31 32.57 -32.17
CA SER A 148 -26.46 33.70 -32.60
C SER A 148 -25.28 34.02 -31.66
N GLY A 149 -25.25 33.48 -30.43
CA GLY A 149 -24.21 33.76 -29.45
C GLY A 149 -22.79 33.43 -29.92
N THR A 150 -21.80 34.18 -29.43
CA THR A 150 -20.38 33.79 -29.53
C THR A 150 -20.11 32.61 -28.62
N ARG A 151 -19.08 31.83 -28.92
CA ARG A 151 -18.70 30.67 -28.13
C ARG A 151 -17.22 30.36 -28.32
N ASP A 152 -16.54 30.23 -27.19
CA ASP A 152 -15.11 29.99 -27.09
C ASP A 152 -14.87 28.69 -26.31
N ILE A 153 -13.66 28.16 -26.39
CA ILE A 153 -13.25 27.02 -25.55
C ILE A 153 -12.38 27.57 -24.42
N ILE A 154 -12.75 27.25 -23.18
CA ILE A 154 -11.99 27.62 -21.98
C ILE A 154 -11.27 26.40 -21.41
N HIS A 155 -10.08 26.61 -20.87
CA HIS A 155 -9.32 25.63 -20.12
C HIS A 155 -9.56 25.83 -18.62
N LEU A 156 -9.93 24.72 -17.98
CA LEU A 156 -10.15 24.61 -16.55
C LEU A 156 -9.26 23.50 -15.99
N THR A 157 -8.88 23.62 -14.73
CA THR A 157 -8.18 22.55 -14.00
C THR A 157 -8.86 22.21 -12.69
N SER A 158 -8.73 20.95 -12.28
CA SER A 158 -9.29 20.43 -11.04
C SER A 158 -8.38 19.34 -10.48
N ASP A 159 -8.29 19.24 -9.16
CA ASP A 159 -7.69 18.12 -8.44
C ASP A 159 -8.72 17.03 -8.14
N ASN A 160 -10.00 17.39 -7.95
CA ASN A 160 -11.04 16.50 -7.42
C ASN A 160 -12.21 16.20 -8.39
N LEU A 161 -12.17 16.72 -9.63
CA LEU A 161 -13.22 16.64 -10.66
C LEU A 161 -14.53 17.38 -10.34
N PHE A 162 -14.66 18.03 -9.18
CA PHE A 162 -15.83 18.82 -8.78
C PHE A 162 -15.57 20.32 -8.87
N ASP A 163 -14.47 20.79 -8.27
CA ASP A 163 -14.09 22.19 -8.23
C ASP A 163 -13.15 22.51 -9.40
N TRP A 164 -13.60 23.38 -10.30
CA TRP A 164 -12.89 23.74 -11.51
C TRP A 164 -12.41 25.19 -11.46
N THR A 165 -11.09 25.35 -11.60
CA THR A 165 -10.41 26.64 -11.63
C THR A 165 -10.10 27.03 -13.06
N TYR A 166 -10.53 28.22 -13.46
CA TYR A 166 -10.23 28.78 -14.77
C TYR A 166 -8.74 29.07 -14.95
N GLN A 167 -8.20 28.67 -16.11
CA GLN A 167 -6.81 28.93 -16.51
C GLN A 167 -6.75 29.93 -17.66
N SER A 168 -7.39 29.63 -18.79
CA SER A 168 -7.32 30.46 -19.99
C SER A 168 -8.52 30.27 -20.92
N THR A 169 -8.76 31.25 -21.79
CA THR A 169 -9.66 31.13 -22.94
C THR A 169 -8.76 30.93 -24.15
N LEU A 170 -9.03 29.90 -24.96
CA LEU A 170 -8.12 29.50 -26.02
C LEU A 170 -8.27 30.40 -27.24
N ASP A 171 -7.14 30.83 -27.80
CA ASP A 171 -7.09 31.58 -29.07
C ASP A 171 -7.12 30.58 -30.24
N LEU A 172 -8.32 30.33 -30.76
CA LEU A 172 -8.60 29.36 -31.82
C LEU A 172 -9.09 30.05 -33.10
N ALA A 173 -9.42 29.28 -34.12
CA ALA A 173 -9.66 29.80 -35.47
C ALA A 173 -10.76 30.86 -35.62
N SER A 174 -11.71 30.97 -34.66
CA SER A 174 -12.74 32.02 -34.67
C SER A 174 -13.45 32.19 -33.33
N ASP A 175 -14.36 33.18 -33.25
CA ASP A 175 -15.28 33.46 -32.13
C ASP A 175 -16.50 32.51 -32.05
N ARG A 176 -16.51 31.44 -32.86
CA ARG A 176 -17.52 30.38 -32.81
C ARG A 176 -16.91 28.99 -32.95
N VAL A 177 -16.23 28.58 -31.89
CA VAL A 177 -15.57 27.27 -31.77
C VAL A 177 -16.18 26.47 -30.63
N ILE A 178 -16.42 25.18 -30.85
CA ILE A 178 -17.09 24.30 -29.87
C ILE A 178 -16.48 22.89 -29.89
N ASP A 179 -16.87 22.09 -28.89
CA ASP A 179 -16.67 20.64 -28.81
C ASP A 179 -15.20 20.22 -28.90
N ALA A 180 -14.42 20.55 -27.87
CA ALA A 180 -13.04 20.10 -27.77
C ALA A 180 -12.97 18.56 -27.63
N CYS A 181 -11.94 17.95 -28.21
CA CYS A 181 -11.43 16.65 -27.80
C CYS A 181 -9.91 16.68 -27.78
N VAL A 182 -9.34 16.34 -26.63
CA VAL A 182 -7.92 16.38 -26.35
C VAL A 182 -7.35 14.97 -26.26
N PHE A 183 -6.26 14.75 -26.99
CA PHE A 183 -5.57 13.47 -27.04
C PHE A 183 -4.05 13.70 -27.05
N GLN A 184 -3.30 12.87 -26.31
CA GLN A 184 -1.84 12.93 -26.34
C GLN A 184 -1.28 12.10 -27.50
N MET A 185 -0.49 12.75 -28.36
CA MET A 185 0.19 12.09 -29.47
C MET A 185 1.44 11.33 -28.98
N PRO A 186 1.94 10.32 -29.72
CA PRO A 186 3.07 9.49 -29.29
C PRO A 186 4.38 10.24 -29.02
N ASN A 187 4.55 11.43 -29.61
CA ASN A 187 5.70 12.30 -29.38
C ASN A 187 5.57 13.16 -28.11
N GLY A 188 4.52 12.94 -27.31
CA GLY A 188 4.23 13.69 -26.08
C GLY A 188 3.46 14.99 -26.30
N THR A 189 3.31 15.47 -27.54
CA THR A 189 2.52 16.67 -27.87
C THR A 189 1.04 16.40 -27.68
N TRP A 190 0.34 17.35 -27.08
CA TRP A 190 -1.11 17.31 -26.96
C TRP A 190 -1.76 17.89 -28.19
N ARG A 191 -2.81 17.23 -28.68
CA ARG A 191 -3.61 17.70 -29.81
C ARG A 191 -5.06 17.82 -29.40
N MET A 192 -5.68 18.94 -29.74
CA MET A 192 -7.08 19.20 -29.53
C MET A 192 -7.76 19.31 -30.89
N TRP A 193 -8.81 18.52 -31.12
CA TRP A 193 -9.71 18.72 -32.26
C TRP A 193 -10.95 19.47 -31.78
N TYR A 194 -11.46 20.35 -32.62
CA TYR A 194 -12.61 21.17 -32.27
C TYR A 194 -13.39 21.57 -33.52
N ASN A 195 -14.66 21.93 -33.35
CA ASN A 195 -15.52 22.41 -34.43
C ASN A 195 -15.37 23.91 -34.65
N ASN A 196 -15.25 24.33 -35.91
CA ASN A 196 -15.28 25.74 -36.30
C ASN A 196 -16.56 26.07 -37.07
N GLU A 197 -17.52 26.70 -36.40
CA GLU A 197 -18.82 27.00 -36.99
C GLU A 197 -18.76 28.09 -38.07
N ARG A 198 -17.78 29.00 -38.00
CA ARG A 198 -17.58 30.02 -39.05
C ARG A 198 -17.19 29.42 -40.38
N ASP A 199 -16.61 28.21 -40.37
CA ASP A 199 -16.17 27.50 -41.55
C ASP A 199 -17.00 26.23 -41.78
N ALA A 200 -18.31 26.45 -41.97
CA ALA A 200 -19.28 25.41 -42.30
C ALA A 200 -19.26 24.20 -41.35
N LYS A 201 -18.94 24.42 -40.06
CA LYS A 201 -18.79 23.35 -39.05
C LYS A 201 -17.75 22.29 -39.45
N SER A 202 -16.64 22.75 -40.01
CA SER A 202 -15.46 21.91 -40.27
C SER A 202 -14.73 21.58 -38.95
N ILE A 203 -14.00 20.47 -38.91
CA ILE A 203 -13.14 20.11 -37.77
C ILE A 203 -11.74 20.68 -37.99
N TYR A 204 -11.26 21.39 -36.98
CA TYR A 204 -9.92 21.97 -36.89
C TYR A 204 -9.11 21.22 -35.83
N TYR A 205 -7.81 21.49 -35.76
CA TYR A 205 -7.01 21.08 -34.60
C TYR A 205 -6.01 22.14 -34.16
N ALA A 206 -5.70 22.10 -32.87
CA ALA A 206 -4.63 22.86 -32.24
C ALA A 206 -3.65 21.90 -31.54
N GLU A 207 -2.42 22.37 -31.29
CA GLU A 207 -1.40 21.62 -30.57
C GLU A 207 -0.92 22.37 -29.34
N SER A 208 -0.55 21.63 -28.30
CA SER A 208 0.01 22.14 -27.07
C SER A 208 1.16 21.25 -26.58
N PRO A 209 2.27 21.83 -26.10
CA PRO A 209 3.32 21.04 -25.46
C PRO A 209 2.94 20.61 -24.04
N ASP A 210 2.01 21.30 -23.37
CA ASP A 210 1.87 21.27 -21.91
C ASP A 210 0.41 21.31 -21.39
N LEU A 211 -0.59 21.32 -22.28
CA LEU A 211 -2.01 21.55 -21.98
C LEU A 211 -2.38 22.97 -21.56
N PHE A 212 -1.45 23.93 -21.50
CA PHE A 212 -1.77 25.31 -21.13
C PHE A 212 -1.68 26.25 -22.32
N VAL A 213 -0.68 26.06 -23.18
CA VAL A 213 -0.44 26.91 -24.35
C VAL A 213 -0.86 26.17 -25.61
N TRP A 214 -1.87 26.68 -26.30
CA TRP A 214 -2.41 26.09 -27.52
C TRP A 214 -2.09 26.94 -28.75
N GLN A 215 -1.71 26.28 -29.84
CA GLN A 215 -1.53 26.90 -31.15
C GLN A 215 -2.44 26.24 -32.17
N ASP A 216 -3.34 27.01 -32.77
CA ASP A 216 -4.17 26.54 -33.89
C ASP A 216 -3.32 26.11 -35.09
N LYS A 217 -3.70 25.00 -35.73
CA LYS A 217 -3.04 24.43 -36.90
C LYS A 217 -3.96 24.37 -38.13
N GLY A 218 -5.20 24.84 -38.01
CA GLY A 218 -6.14 24.94 -39.11
C GLY A 218 -7.02 23.71 -39.32
N LYS A 219 -7.69 23.70 -40.47
CA LYS A 219 -8.70 22.71 -40.86
C LYS A 219 -8.08 21.33 -41.11
N VAL A 220 -8.70 20.29 -40.58
CA VAL A 220 -8.30 18.89 -40.81
C VAL A 220 -9.39 18.05 -41.48
N ILE A 221 -10.67 18.28 -41.17
CA ILE A 221 -11.79 17.63 -41.86
C ILE A 221 -12.80 18.69 -42.29
N GLY A 222 -13.09 18.73 -43.59
CA GLY A 222 -14.09 19.63 -44.18
C GLY A 222 -14.92 18.96 -45.27
N ASP A 223 -14.98 17.62 -45.30
CA ASP A 223 -15.78 16.89 -46.30
C ASP A 223 -17.29 17.05 -46.09
N ARG A 224 -17.70 17.41 -44.87
CA ARG A 224 -19.07 17.70 -44.47
C ARG A 224 -19.11 18.52 -43.18
N PRO A 225 -20.20 19.27 -42.94
CA PRO A 225 -20.49 19.82 -41.62
C PRO A 225 -20.62 18.71 -40.57
N GLY A 226 -20.07 18.93 -39.37
CA GLY A 226 -20.23 18.04 -38.22
C GLY A 226 -19.89 18.74 -36.89
N GLU A 227 -20.10 18.08 -35.76
CA GLU A 227 -19.77 18.56 -34.41
C GLU A 227 -19.34 17.39 -33.51
N GLY A 228 -18.88 17.66 -32.30
CA GLY A 228 -18.43 16.62 -31.37
C GLY A 228 -17.34 15.67 -31.88
N PRO A 229 -16.16 16.16 -32.33
CA PRO A 229 -15.08 15.26 -32.71
C PRO A 229 -14.59 14.49 -31.47
N LYS A 230 -14.62 13.16 -31.48
CA LYS A 230 -13.97 12.33 -30.45
C LYS A 230 -12.88 11.48 -31.04
N VAL A 231 -11.64 11.69 -30.60
CA VAL A 231 -10.47 10.93 -31.02
C VAL A 231 -10.07 9.88 -29.97
N PHE A 232 -9.78 8.66 -30.44
CA PHE A 232 -9.27 7.57 -29.60
C PHE A 232 -8.38 6.62 -30.40
N LYS A 233 -7.53 5.85 -29.72
CA LYS A 233 -6.65 4.85 -30.35
C LYS A 233 -7.14 3.43 -30.07
N TRP A 234 -7.44 2.67 -31.11
CA TRP A 234 -7.89 1.28 -30.96
C TRP A 234 -7.55 0.44 -32.19
N LYS A 235 -7.18 -0.84 -31.99
CA LYS A 235 -6.80 -1.80 -33.04
C LYS A 235 -5.76 -1.25 -34.05
N GLY A 236 -4.79 -0.47 -33.55
CA GLY A 236 -3.67 0.03 -34.36
C GLY A 236 -3.96 1.25 -35.23
N TRP A 237 -5.07 1.95 -34.98
CA TRP A 237 -5.47 3.18 -35.67
C TRP A 237 -5.87 4.27 -34.68
N TYR A 238 -5.69 5.53 -35.08
CA TYR A 238 -6.45 6.64 -34.51
C TYR A 238 -7.80 6.67 -35.21
N TRP A 239 -8.86 6.75 -34.43
CA TRP A 239 -10.23 6.91 -34.88
C TRP A 239 -10.73 8.27 -34.48
N MET A 240 -11.55 8.88 -35.32
CA MET A 240 -12.32 10.07 -34.98
C MET A 240 -13.78 9.79 -35.29
N ILE A 241 -14.64 10.02 -34.32
CA ILE A 241 -16.10 9.99 -34.46
C ILE A 241 -16.59 11.43 -34.45
N VAL A 242 -17.49 11.79 -35.37
CA VAL A 242 -18.04 13.14 -35.51
C VAL A 242 -19.55 13.04 -35.71
N ASP A 243 -20.35 13.78 -34.95
CA ASP A 243 -21.79 13.90 -35.20
C ASP A 243 -22.03 14.72 -36.47
N VAL A 244 -22.68 14.11 -37.46
CA VAL A 244 -22.99 14.76 -38.75
C VAL A 244 -24.50 14.94 -38.95
N TRP A 245 -25.26 14.90 -37.85
CA TRP A 245 -26.73 14.95 -37.75
C TRP A 245 -27.46 13.90 -38.60
N ARG A 246 -26.74 12.86 -39.02
CA ARG A 246 -27.25 11.70 -39.74
C ARG A 246 -26.54 10.43 -39.27
N GLY A 247 -26.50 10.26 -37.95
CA GLY A 247 -25.60 9.34 -37.28
C GLY A 247 -24.18 9.93 -37.20
N LEU A 248 -23.24 9.10 -36.74
CA LEU A 248 -21.88 9.50 -36.43
C LEU A 248 -20.93 9.09 -37.57
N GLY A 249 -20.29 10.09 -38.18
CA GLY A 249 -19.22 9.89 -39.15
C GLY A 249 -17.98 9.30 -38.49
N VAL A 250 -17.36 8.32 -39.13
CA VAL A 250 -16.14 7.66 -38.63
C VAL A 250 -15.00 7.89 -39.59
N TYR A 251 -13.88 8.31 -39.03
CA TYR A 251 -12.64 8.57 -39.73
C TYR A 251 -11.52 7.78 -39.07
N ARG A 252 -10.50 7.40 -39.84
CA ARG A 252 -9.29 6.76 -39.33
C ARG A 252 -8.03 7.45 -39.84
N SER A 253 -6.99 7.43 -39.02
CA SER A 253 -5.68 8.01 -39.32
C SER A 253 -4.55 7.16 -38.74
N LYS A 254 -3.35 7.29 -39.33
CA LYS A 254 -2.11 6.73 -38.78
C LYS A 254 -1.35 7.69 -37.87
N ASP A 255 -1.54 8.99 -38.04
CA ASP A 255 -0.76 10.07 -37.40
C ASP A 255 -1.63 11.13 -36.72
N GLY A 256 -2.96 10.97 -36.79
CA GLY A 256 -3.93 11.92 -36.25
C GLY A 256 -4.02 13.23 -37.04
N ALA A 257 -3.35 13.36 -38.19
CA ALA A 257 -3.38 14.53 -39.05
C ALA A 257 -4.09 14.23 -40.37
N ASP A 258 -3.78 13.11 -41.01
CA ASP A 258 -4.41 12.70 -42.26
C ASP A 258 -5.55 11.70 -42.02
N TRP A 259 -6.79 12.13 -42.29
CA TRP A 259 -7.99 11.36 -41.95
C TRP A 259 -8.68 10.80 -43.19
N THR A 260 -8.96 9.50 -43.17
CA THR A 260 -9.76 8.82 -44.19
C THR A 260 -11.14 8.48 -43.62
N ARG A 261 -12.19 8.96 -44.26
CA ARG A 261 -13.57 8.66 -43.85
C ARG A 261 -13.97 7.24 -44.28
N GLN A 262 -14.65 6.50 -43.40
CA GLN A 262 -15.31 5.26 -43.78
C GLN A 262 -16.66 5.53 -44.48
N PRO A 263 -17.16 4.63 -45.37
CA PRO A 263 -18.38 4.88 -46.13
C PRO A 263 -19.64 5.16 -45.29
N HIS A 264 -19.94 4.30 -44.30
CA HIS A 264 -21.18 4.34 -43.50
C HIS A 264 -20.97 5.04 -42.15
N ASN A 265 -22.04 5.69 -41.67
CA ASN A 265 -22.09 6.29 -40.34
C ASN A 265 -22.53 5.25 -39.29
N LEU A 266 -22.03 5.36 -38.06
CA LEU A 266 -22.58 4.63 -36.92
C LEU A 266 -23.91 5.27 -36.51
N LEU A 267 -24.83 4.49 -35.95
CA LEU A 267 -26.08 4.99 -35.34
C LEU A 267 -26.97 5.86 -36.28
N GLU A 268 -26.82 5.70 -37.60
CA GLU A 268 -27.66 6.39 -38.60
C GLU A 268 -29.10 5.84 -38.62
N THR A 269 -29.26 4.55 -38.30
CA THR A 269 -30.55 3.87 -38.17
C THR A 269 -31.00 3.92 -36.71
N PRO A 270 -32.27 4.29 -36.42
CA PRO A 270 -32.87 4.19 -35.09
C PRO A 270 -32.75 2.80 -34.46
N GLY A 271 -32.53 2.73 -33.14
CA GLY A 271 -32.55 1.48 -32.38
C GLY A 271 -33.96 1.09 -31.94
N ALA A 272 -34.09 -0.06 -31.28
CA ALA A 272 -35.33 -0.58 -30.70
C ALA A 272 -35.46 -0.29 -29.19
N GLY A 273 -34.35 0.04 -28.52
CA GLY A 273 -34.29 0.29 -27.08
C GLY A 273 -35.18 1.45 -26.61
N PRO A 274 -35.64 1.42 -25.33
CA PRO A 274 -36.31 2.56 -24.73
C PRO A 274 -35.44 3.82 -24.82
N ASP A 275 -36.05 4.92 -25.26
CA ASP A 275 -35.40 6.19 -25.59
C ASP A 275 -34.35 6.18 -26.73
N ASP A 276 -34.14 5.04 -27.42
CA ASP A 276 -33.09 4.88 -28.43
C ASP A 276 -33.61 4.86 -29.89
N GLN A 277 -34.90 5.16 -30.08
CA GLN A 277 -35.65 5.04 -31.34
C GLN A 277 -35.47 6.21 -32.31
N VAL A 278 -34.32 6.86 -32.23
CA VAL A 278 -33.91 7.98 -33.09
C VAL A 278 -32.44 7.84 -33.45
N LYS A 279 -31.88 8.73 -34.25
CA LYS A 279 -30.44 8.74 -34.55
C LYS A 279 -29.63 9.09 -33.29
N GLY A 280 -28.46 8.47 -33.13
CA GLY A 280 -27.51 8.84 -32.07
C GLY A 280 -26.84 10.18 -32.38
N GLY A 281 -26.65 11.02 -31.36
CA GLY A 281 -25.91 12.29 -31.44
C GLY A 281 -24.54 12.19 -30.78
N HIS A 282 -23.85 13.34 -30.63
CA HIS A 282 -22.53 13.53 -29.99
C HIS A 282 -22.18 12.42 -28.98
N ALA A 283 -21.00 11.84 -29.15
CA ALA A 283 -20.58 10.67 -28.42
C ALA A 283 -19.19 10.80 -27.80
N ASP A 284 -18.95 10.01 -26.75
CA ASP A 284 -17.64 9.69 -26.22
C ASP A 284 -17.32 8.20 -26.43
N VAL A 285 -16.04 7.87 -26.43
CA VAL A 285 -15.56 6.50 -26.58
C VAL A 285 -14.55 6.16 -25.51
N VAL A 286 -14.80 5.08 -24.78
CA VAL A 286 -13.86 4.53 -23.82
C VAL A 286 -13.34 3.18 -24.32
N VAL A 287 -12.03 3.10 -24.54
CA VAL A 287 -11.32 1.84 -24.79
C VAL A 287 -10.95 1.22 -23.44
N SER A 288 -11.44 0.01 -23.17
CA SER A 288 -11.24 -0.70 -21.90
C SER A 288 -10.74 -2.12 -22.19
N GLY A 289 -9.47 -2.37 -21.87
CA GLY A 289 -8.78 -3.59 -22.29
C GLY A 289 -8.66 -3.66 -23.82
N ASP A 290 -9.15 -4.74 -24.41
CA ASP A 290 -9.17 -4.95 -25.86
C ASP A 290 -10.51 -4.56 -26.54
N ARG A 291 -11.47 -4.07 -25.75
CA ARG A 291 -12.84 -3.67 -26.17
C ARG A 291 -12.98 -2.14 -26.19
N ALA A 292 -13.97 -1.64 -26.92
CA ALA A 292 -14.27 -0.20 -26.98
C ALA A 292 -15.79 0.03 -26.89
N TYR A 293 -16.21 1.02 -26.11
CA TYR A 293 -17.62 1.32 -25.86
C TYR A 293 -17.92 2.76 -26.29
N LEU A 294 -19.00 2.93 -27.04
CA LEU A 294 -19.49 4.20 -27.56
C LEU A 294 -20.66 4.66 -26.69
N PHE A 295 -20.49 5.77 -26.00
CA PHE A 295 -21.51 6.44 -25.18
C PHE A 295 -22.07 7.61 -25.97
N TYR A 296 -23.37 7.65 -26.18
CA TYR A 296 -24.00 8.66 -27.04
C TYR A 296 -25.34 9.08 -26.47
N PHE A 297 -25.80 10.28 -26.82
CA PHE A 297 -27.12 10.72 -26.41
C PHE A 297 -28.15 10.60 -27.54
N THR A 298 -29.43 10.52 -27.15
CA THR A 298 -30.57 10.58 -28.06
C THR A 298 -31.57 11.64 -27.63
N HIS A 299 -32.35 12.15 -28.57
CA HIS A 299 -33.56 12.92 -28.30
C HIS A 299 -34.79 12.05 -28.54
N PRO A 300 -35.24 11.26 -27.55
CA PRO A 300 -36.24 10.21 -27.76
C PRO A 300 -37.57 10.69 -28.34
N GLY A 301 -37.96 11.94 -28.04
CA GLY A 301 -39.18 12.52 -28.58
C GLY A 301 -39.12 12.88 -30.06
N ARG A 302 -37.95 13.00 -30.69
CA ARG A 302 -37.76 13.41 -32.10
C ARG A 302 -38.13 12.32 -33.11
N ARG A 303 -39.35 11.79 -32.96
CA ARG A 303 -39.98 10.74 -33.78
C ARG A 303 -41.41 11.14 -34.12
N GLY A 304 -41.93 10.59 -35.22
CA GLY A 304 -43.32 10.79 -35.64
C GLY A 304 -43.64 12.22 -36.12
N ALA A 305 -44.94 12.55 -36.19
CA ALA A 305 -45.44 13.79 -36.79
C ALA A 305 -45.09 15.07 -36.02
N ASP A 306 -44.68 14.94 -34.75
CA ASP A 306 -44.29 16.06 -33.89
C ASP A 306 -42.78 16.29 -33.88
N ALA A 307 -41.99 15.47 -34.60
CA ALA A 307 -40.56 15.65 -34.72
C ALA A 307 -40.22 17.05 -35.25
N GLY A 308 -39.54 17.85 -34.43
CA GLY A 308 -39.19 19.24 -34.75
C GLY A 308 -40.10 20.30 -34.13
N LYS A 309 -41.17 19.93 -33.41
CA LYS A 309 -41.90 20.86 -32.54
C LYS A 309 -41.09 21.12 -31.27
N ASP A 310 -41.26 22.31 -30.69
CA ASP A 310 -40.58 22.68 -29.45
C ASP A 310 -41.43 22.31 -28.22
N THR A 311 -41.41 21.04 -27.83
CA THR A 311 -42.10 20.50 -26.64
C THR A 311 -41.11 19.86 -25.68
N THR A 312 -41.48 19.71 -24.40
CA THR A 312 -40.64 19.03 -23.39
C THR A 312 -40.14 17.66 -23.86
N GLU A 313 -41.00 16.87 -24.49
CA GLU A 313 -40.61 15.54 -24.99
C GLU A 313 -39.60 15.60 -26.14
N GLN A 314 -39.64 16.65 -26.97
CA GLN A 314 -38.71 16.87 -28.09
C GLN A 314 -37.35 17.44 -27.62
N ARG A 315 -37.35 18.13 -26.47
CA ARG A 315 -36.16 18.69 -25.80
C ARG A 315 -35.40 17.64 -25.00
N ARG A 316 -36.13 16.69 -24.39
CA ARG A 316 -35.60 15.61 -23.54
C ARG A 316 -34.42 14.90 -24.20
N SER A 317 -33.40 14.56 -23.42
CA SER A 317 -32.28 13.73 -23.89
C SER A 317 -31.79 12.75 -22.83
N SER A 318 -31.32 11.60 -23.30
CA SER A 318 -30.86 10.47 -22.47
C SER A 318 -29.57 9.89 -23.05
N ILE A 319 -28.69 9.38 -22.19
CA ILE A 319 -27.45 8.71 -22.59
C ILE A 319 -27.69 7.22 -22.79
N GLN A 320 -27.01 6.66 -23.78
CA GLN A 320 -27.03 5.27 -24.22
C GLN A 320 -25.59 4.75 -24.34
N VAL A 321 -25.42 3.43 -24.40
CA VAL A 321 -24.11 2.81 -24.67
C VAL A 321 -24.24 1.61 -25.60
N VAL A 322 -23.25 1.44 -26.48
CA VAL A 322 -23.08 0.26 -27.32
C VAL A 322 -21.61 -0.13 -27.40
N GLU A 323 -21.32 -1.41 -27.57
CA GLU A 323 -19.96 -1.87 -27.87
C GLU A 323 -19.61 -1.65 -29.36
N LEU A 324 -18.43 -1.09 -29.61
CA LEU A 324 -17.85 -0.99 -30.94
C LEU A 324 -17.22 -2.31 -31.36
N GLN A 325 -17.42 -2.67 -32.62
CA GLN A 325 -16.86 -3.84 -33.27
C GLN A 325 -15.88 -3.39 -34.36
N TYR A 326 -14.70 -4.03 -34.42
CA TYR A 326 -13.72 -3.80 -35.47
C TYR A 326 -13.62 -5.02 -36.39
N GLN A 327 -13.99 -4.84 -37.66
CA GLN A 327 -13.94 -5.88 -38.68
C GLN A 327 -13.46 -5.27 -40.01
N ASP A 328 -12.53 -5.94 -40.70
CA ASP A 328 -12.01 -5.55 -42.01
C ASP A 328 -11.57 -4.08 -42.14
N GLY A 329 -10.97 -3.53 -41.06
CA GLY A 329 -10.49 -2.16 -41.05
C GLY A 329 -11.57 -1.09 -40.84
N ARG A 330 -12.78 -1.46 -40.40
CA ARG A 330 -13.92 -0.56 -40.21
C ARG A 330 -14.48 -0.71 -38.80
N LEU A 331 -15.11 0.36 -38.30
CA LEU A 331 -15.88 0.31 -37.07
C LEU A 331 -17.37 0.15 -37.38
N ASP A 332 -18.01 -0.74 -36.65
CA ASP A 332 -19.46 -0.98 -36.66
C ASP A 332 -19.96 -1.22 -35.22
N CYS A 333 -21.26 -1.31 -35.01
CA CYS A 333 -21.86 -1.68 -33.73
C CYS A 333 -23.26 -2.30 -33.92
N ASP A 334 -23.61 -3.28 -33.08
CA ASP A 334 -24.99 -3.75 -32.96
C ASP A 334 -25.71 -2.97 -31.86
N ARG A 335 -26.50 -1.98 -32.28
CA ARG A 335 -27.21 -1.06 -31.38
C ARG A 335 -28.22 -1.76 -30.48
N ASP A 336 -28.84 -2.84 -30.94
CA ASP A 336 -29.92 -3.52 -30.25
C ASP A 336 -29.44 -4.68 -29.36
N ALA A 337 -28.22 -5.16 -29.58
CA ALA A 337 -27.60 -6.15 -28.71
C ALA A 337 -27.46 -5.65 -27.25
N PRO A 338 -27.66 -6.53 -26.24
CA PRO A 338 -27.30 -6.24 -24.86
C PRO A 338 -25.81 -5.89 -24.75
N THR A 339 -25.49 -4.76 -24.11
CA THR A 339 -24.11 -4.32 -23.95
C THR A 339 -23.59 -4.76 -22.59
N SER A 340 -22.86 -5.88 -22.55
CA SER A 340 -22.12 -6.29 -21.35
C SER A 340 -20.87 -5.43 -21.23
N ILE A 341 -20.84 -4.55 -20.23
CA ILE A 341 -19.80 -3.55 -20.04
C ILE A 341 -19.02 -3.78 -18.75
N ARG A 342 -17.72 -3.58 -18.85
CA ARG A 342 -16.81 -3.47 -17.71
C ARG A 342 -15.67 -2.52 -18.08
N LEU A 343 -15.81 -1.27 -17.64
CA LEU A 343 -14.78 -0.27 -17.74
C LEU A 343 -13.74 -0.53 -16.65
N PHE A 344 -12.53 -0.93 -17.05
CA PHE A 344 -11.40 -1.02 -16.14
C PHE A 344 -10.88 0.38 -15.86
N PRO A 345 -10.44 0.69 -14.62
CA PRO A 345 -9.66 1.89 -14.39
C PRO A 345 -8.61 2.01 -15.50
N PRO A 346 -8.41 3.18 -16.11
CA PRO A 346 -7.37 3.35 -17.10
C PRO A 346 -6.10 2.79 -16.48
N LEU A 347 -5.56 1.72 -17.08
CA LEU A 347 -4.23 1.25 -16.72
C LEU A 347 -3.40 2.52 -16.65
N GLN A 348 -2.55 2.65 -15.63
CA GLN A 348 -1.42 3.53 -15.80
C GLN A 348 -0.69 2.99 -17.04
N ALA A 349 -1.06 3.46 -18.23
CA ALA A 349 -0.09 4.03 -19.12
C ALA A 349 0.63 4.99 -18.20
N GLY A 350 1.66 4.46 -17.53
CA GLY A 350 2.68 5.30 -16.95
C GLY A 350 2.95 6.26 -18.08
N ALA A 351 2.61 7.53 -17.84
CA ALA A 351 2.79 8.56 -18.84
C ALA A 351 4.12 8.20 -19.50
N GLU A 352 4.09 7.95 -20.81
CA GLU A 352 5.30 7.86 -21.59
C GLU A 352 5.88 9.27 -21.62
N LYS A 353 6.26 9.77 -20.43
CA LYS A 353 7.36 10.68 -20.25
C LYS A 353 8.50 9.96 -20.95
N THR A 354 9.09 10.61 -21.95
CA THR A 354 10.56 10.64 -22.01
C THR A 354 11.08 10.48 -20.59
N ALA A 355 11.72 9.35 -20.26
CA ALA A 355 11.74 8.87 -18.87
C ALA A 355 12.21 9.96 -17.92
N SER A 356 11.25 10.64 -17.28
CA SER A 356 11.53 11.93 -16.65
C SER A 356 12.44 11.65 -15.48
N LEU A 357 13.52 12.41 -15.35
CA LEU A 357 14.40 12.30 -14.20
C LEU A 357 13.66 12.67 -12.90
N ALA A 358 12.51 13.34 -12.96
CA ALA A 358 11.77 13.76 -11.78
C ALA A 358 11.25 12.59 -10.91
N TRP A 359 11.09 12.89 -9.62
CA TRP A 359 10.34 12.07 -8.67
C TRP A 359 8.89 11.85 -9.12
N PRO A 360 8.26 10.71 -8.78
CA PRO A 360 6.82 10.56 -8.90
C PRO A 360 6.08 11.65 -8.11
N THR A 361 4.93 12.12 -8.62
CA THR A 361 4.08 13.06 -7.89
C THR A 361 3.62 12.42 -6.58
N PRO A 362 3.94 13.01 -5.41
CA PRO A 362 3.63 12.39 -4.13
C PRO A 362 2.13 12.43 -3.81
N THR A 363 1.59 11.29 -3.38
CA THR A 363 0.23 11.17 -2.82
C THR A 363 0.25 11.24 -1.29
N LYS A 364 -0.93 11.26 -0.66
CA LYS A 364 -1.04 11.19 0.81
C LYS A 364 -0.54 9.85 1.36
N GLU A 365 -0.66 8.75 0.62
CA GLU A 365 -0.13 7.43 1.00
C GLU A 365 1.39 7.36 0.88
N ASN A 366 1.99 8.17 0.01
CA ASN A 366 3.45 8.28 -0.05
C ASN A 366 4.03 9.00 1.16
N ARG A 367 3.26 9.80 1.89
CA ARG A 367 3.73 10.46 3.12
C ARG A 367 3.69 9.48 4.30
N PRO A 368 4.51 9.69 5.37
CA PRO A 368 4.32 8.95 6.61
C PRO A 368 2.99 9.34 7.28
N TRP A 369 2.39 8.38 7.95
CA TRP A 369 1.19 8.57 8.78
C TRP A 369 1.57 8.41 10.24
N THR A 370 0.64 8.67 11.15
CA THR A 370 0.89 8.55 12.58
C THR A 370 -0.30 7.96 13.32
N ARG A 371 -0.03 7.13 14.32
CA ARG A 371 -1.03 6.81 15.34
C ARG A 371 -1.20 8.02 16.26
N TRP A 372 -2.43 8.50 16.33
CA TRP A 372 -2.84 9.66 17.09
C TRP A 372 -3.61 9.23 18.34
N TRP A 373 -2.94 9.31 19.48
CA TRP A 373 -3.48 8.83 20.75
C TRP A 373 -4.46 9.83 21.33
N TRP A 374 -5.74 9.45 21.42
CA TRP A 374 -6.78 10.27 22.03
C TRP A 374 -6.92 9.93 23.51
N LEU A 375 -6.14 10.60 24.36
CA LEU A 375 -6.16 10.37 25.81
C LEU A 375 -7.51 10.80 26.40
N GLY A 376 -8.23 9.85 27.00
CA GLY A 376 -9.57 10.06 27.58
C GLY A 376 -10.63 10.44 26.54
N SER A 377 -10.29 10.33 25.25
CA SER A 377 -10.96 11.03 24.15
C SER A 377 -11.26 12.50 24.46
N ALA A 378 -10.42 13.16 25.26
CA ALA A 378 -10.62 14.52 25.74
C ALA A 378 -10.26 15.57 24.67
N VAL A 379 -10.84 15.40 23.49
CA VAL A 379 -10.60 16.20 22.29
C VAL A 379 -11.71 17.24 22.08
N ASP A 380 -11.37 18.30 21.33
CA ASP A 380 -12.32 19.33 20.92
C ASP A 380 -12.06 19.79 19.47
N LYS A 381 -13.09 20.36 18.83
CA LYS A 381 -13.05 20.73 17.40
C LYS A 381 -11.93 21.73 17.06
N GLU A 382 -11.60 22.64 17.96
CA GLU A 382 -10.58 23.67 17.71
C GLU A 382 -9.19 23.04 17.66
N ASN A 383 -8.82 22.30 18.70
CA ASN A 383 -7.54 21.62 18.79
C ASN A 383 -7.39 20.51 17.75
N LEU A 384 -8.47 19.77 17.42
CA LEU A 384 -8.46 18.80 16.32
C LEU A 384 -8.11 19.46 14.99
N THR A 385 -8.73 20.61 14.68
CA THR A 385 -8.45 21.37 13.43
C THR A 385 -7.02 21.89 13.40
N ALA A 386 -6.56 22.45 14.52
CA ALA A 386 -5.22 23.00 14.65
C ALA A 386 -4.14 21.92 14.48
N GLN A 387 -4.27 20.78 15.16
CA GLN A 387 -3.32 19.67 15.07
C GLN A 387 -3.32 19.03 13.67
N LEU A 388 -4.47 18.78 13.05
CA LEU A 388 -4.50 18.27 11.67
C LEU A 388 -3.83 19.24 10.68
N THR A 389 -4.02 20.55 10.87
CA THR A 389 -3.34 21.57 10.05
C THR A 389 -1.83 21.50 10.26
N GLN A 390 -1.36 21.40 11.50
CA GLN A 390 0.05 21.21 11.82
C GLN A 390 0.59 19.92 11.20
N PHE A 391 -0.14 18.80 11.29
CA PHE A 391 0.27 17.52 10.72
C PHE A 391 0.46 17.61 9.21
N ARG A 392 -0.47 18.24 8.50
CA ARG A 392 -0.34 18.48 7.06
C ARG A 392 0.85 19.36 6.70
N GLN A 393 1.14 20.40 7.50
CA GLN A 393 2.31 21.27 7.34
C GLN A 393 3.62 20.55 7.66
N GLY A 394 3.59 19.67 8.67
CA GLY A 394 4.70 18.79 9.06
C GLY A 394 5.02 17.72 8.02
N GLY A 395 4.16 17.54 7.02
CA GLY A 395 4.36 16.63 5.90
C GLY A 395 3.72 15.26 6.06
N LEU A 396 2.87 15.05 7.08
CA LEU A 396 2.12 13.81 7.28
C LEU A 396 1.04 13.62 6.20
N GLY A 397 0.73 12.36 5.92
CA GLY A 397 -0.30 11.95 4.96
C GLY A 397 -1.64 11.56 5.59
N GLY A 398 -1.65 11.28 6.89
CA GLY A 398 -2.85 10.86 7.60
C GLY A 398 -2.58 10.47 9.04
N VAL A 399 -3.66 10.12 9.73
CA VAL A 399 -3.67 9.73 11.14
C VAL A 399 -4.43 8.43 11.34
N GLU A 400 -4.03 7.61 12.31
CA GLU A 400 -4.83 6.53 12.86
C GLU A 400 -5.31 6.95 14.24
N ILE A 401 -6.62 7.12 14.43
CA ILE A 401 -7.19 7.49 15.73
C ILE A 401 -7.21 6.25 16.63
N CYS A 402 -6.50 6.32 17.76
CA CYS A 402 -6.52 5.30 18.80
C CYS A 402 -6.95 5.91 20.15
N PRO A 403 -8.22 5.72 20.57
CA PRO A 403 -8.70 6.17 21.87
C PRO A 403 -8.07 5.35 23.00
N ILE A 404 -7.55 6.04 24.01
CA ILE A 404 -6.90 5.41 25.18
C ILE A 404 -7.28 6.10 26.50
N TYR A 405 -6.75 5.60 27.62
CA TYR A 405 -6.91 6.15 28.97
C TYR A 405 -6.68 7.68 29.07
N GLY A 406 -7.24 8.28 30.11
CA GLY A 406 -7.29 9.74 30.28
C GLY A 406 -6.09 10.40 30.95
N VAL A 407 -6.24 11.71 31.16
CA VAL A 407 -5.25 12.57 31.79
C VAL A 407 -5.80 13.09 33.12
N LYS A 408 -5.02 12.99 34.20
CA LYS A 408 -5.46 13.40 35.53
C LYS A 408 -5.65 14.91 35.59
N GLY A 409 -6.77 15.37 36.14
CA GLY A 409 -7.13 16.78 36.22
C GLY A 409 -7.88 17.31 34.99
N TYR A 410 -8.15 16.46 33.99
CA TYR A 410 -8.92 16.77 32.78
C TYR A 410 -10.14 15.84 32.62
N GLU A 411 -10.57 15.17 33.69
CA GLU A 411 -11.70 14.23 33.66
C GLU A 411 -13.01 14.87 33.20
N ASP A 412 -13.19 16.18 33.43
CA ASP A 412 -14.35 16.97 32.97
C ASP A 412 -14.41 17.09 31.43
N ARG A 413 -13.29 16.88 30.74
CA ARG A 413 -13.20 16.90 29.27
C ARG A 413 -13.35 15.53 28.63
N HIS A 414 -13.31 14.44 29.41
CA HIS A 414 -13.39 13.08 28.88
C HIS A 414 -14.68 12.85 28.08
N ILE A 415 -14.58 12.01 27.04
CA ILE A 415 -15.70 11.65 26.17
C ILE A 415 -15.77 10.13 26.08
N ASP A 416 -16.88 9.55 26.52
CA ASP A 416 -17.09 8.11 26.43
C ASP A 416 -17.14 7.65 24.96
N PHE A 417 -16.39 6.60 24.66
CA PHE A 417 -16.24 6.04 23.32
C PHE A 417 -17.59 5.67 22.68
N LEU A 418 -17.74 5.97 21.38
CA LEU A 418 -18.95 5.76 20.56
C LEU A 418 -20.24 6.46 21.04
N THR A 419 -20.18 7.34 22.04
CA THR A 419 -21.32 8.22 22.34
C THR A 419 -21.57 9.22 21.21
N PRO A 420 -22.77 9.81 21.09
CA PRO A 420 -23.05 10.81 20.06
C PRO A 420 -22.04 11.98 20.05
N ARG A 421 -21.55 12.40 21.23
CA ARG A 421 -20.51 13.43 21.34
C ARG A 421 -19.17 12.94 20.77
N TRP A 422 -18.79 11.69 21.01
CA TRP A 422 -17.58 11.10 20.44
C TRP A 422 -17.68 10.98 18.91
N MET A 423 -18.84 10.54 18.40
CA MET A 423 -19.09 10.45 16.96
C MET A 423 -19.06 11.83 16.28
N ASP A 424 -19.51 12.90 16.94
CA ASP A 424 -19.37 14.28 16.44
C ASP A 424 -17.89 14.73 16.36
N MET A 425 -17.04 14.30 17.29
CA MET A 425 -15.59 14.57 17.18
C MET A 425 -14.97 13.81 16.01
N LEU A 426 -15.32 12.54 15.81
CA LEU A 426 -14.87 11.75 14.65
C LEU A 426 -15.34 12.36 13.32
N ALA A 427 -16.61 12.80 13.24
CA ALA A 427 -17.16 13.47 12.07
C ALA A 427 -16.40 14.77 11.76
N HIS A 428 -16.12 15.59 12.78
CA HIS A 428 -15.31 16.80 12.61
C HIS A 428 -13.89 16.47 12.13
N THR A 429 -13.23 15.48 12.74
CA THR A 429 -11.87 15.05 12.36
C THR A 429 -11.79 14.58 10.92
N THR A 430 -12.72 13.74 10.48
CA THR A 430 -12.75 13.19 9.11
C THR A 430 -13.02 14.28 8.07
N GLN A 431 -13.96 15.20 8.33
CA GLN A 431 -14.22 16.36 7.46
C GLN A 431 -13.00 17.29 7.35
N GLN A 432 -12.32 17.58 8.47
CA GLN A 432 -11.12 18.42 8.45
C GLN A 432 -9.94 17.73 7.76
N ALA A 433 -9.78 16.42 7.95
CA ALA A 433 -8.76 15.63 7.28
C ALA A 433 -8.98 15.65 5.76
N GLU A 434 -10.21 15.42 5.29
CA GLU A 434 -10.56 15.50 3.87
C GLU A 434 -10.23 16.88 3.29
N ARG A 435 -10.66 17.96 3.96
CA ARG A 435 -10.34 19.35 3.56
C ARG A 435 -8.83 19.61 3.43
N LEU A 436 -8.01 18.94 4.23
CA LEU A 436 -6.55 19.11 4.27
C LEU A 436 -5.79 18.10 3.38
N GLY A 437 -6.50 17.16 2.74
CA GLY A 437 -5.89 16.08 1.96
C GLY A 437 -5.19 15.02 2.81
N LEU A 438 -5.64 14.81 4.05
CA LEU A 438 -5.16 13.78 4.97
C LEU A 438 -6.10 12.56 4.96
N GLY A 439 -5.55 11.36 5.19
CA GLY A 439 -6.34 10.17 5.48
C GLY A 439 -6.59 9.98 6.98
N VAL A 440 -7.65 9.24 7.31
CA VAL A 440 -8.00 8.86 8.69
C VAL A 440 -8.26 7.36 8.75
N ASP A 441 -7.46 6.65 9.53
CA ASP A 441 -7.74 5.28 9.97
C ASP A 441 -8.29 5.30 11.40
N LEU A 442 -8.98 4.25 11.82
CA LEU A 442 -9.58 4.13 13.15
C LEU A 442 -9.33 2.75 13.76
N THR A 443 -8.82 2.68 15.00
CA THR A 443 -8.81 1.42 15.76
C THR A 443 -10.25 0.94 16.00
N THR A 444 -10.58 -0.32 15.70
CA THR A 444 -11.94 -0.87 15.91
C THR A 444 -12.17 -1.26 17.37
N GLY A 445 -12.03 -0.28 18.27
CA GLY A 445 -12.04 -0.43 19.72
C GLY A 445 -11.30 0.72 20.39
N THR A 446 -10.95 0.53 21.67
CA THR A 446 -10.09 1.44 22.42
C THR A 446 -8.90 0.67 22.95
N GLY A 447 -7.70 1.25 22.95
CA GLY A 447 -6.49 0.51 23.28
C GLY A 447 -6.41 -0.80 22.50
N TRP A 448 -6.02 -1.90 23.15
CA TRP A 448 -5.91 -3.22 22.53
C TRP A 448 -5.94 -4.36 23.56
N PRO A 449 -6.23 -5.61 23.18
CA PRO A 449 -6.87 -6.02 21.91
C PRO A 449 -8.36 -5.65 21.86
N PHE A 450 -9.07 -6.04 20.79
CA PHE A 450 -10.51 -5.78 20.65
C PHE A 450 -11.31 -6.34 21.84
N GLY A 451 -12.26 -5.56 22.32
CA GLY A 451 -13.14 -5.93 23.41
C GLY A 451 -13.70 -4.72 24.13
N GLY A 452 -14.12 -4.92 25.38
CA GLY A 452 -14.72 -3.87 26.18
C GLY A 452 -16.20 -3.76 25.89
N ILE A 453 -16.59 -2.71 25.15
CA ILE A 453 -17.99 -2.40 24.86
C ILE A 453 -18.70 -3.58 24.17
N GLY A 454 -19.88 -3.95 24.68
CA GLY A 454 -20.70 -5.03 24.11
C GLY A 454 -20.21 -6.47 24.34
N VAL A 455 -19.05 -6.68 24.98
CA VAL A 455 -18.54 -8.04 25.27
C VAL A 455 -19.27 -8.65 26.48
N THR A 456 -19.72 -9.88 26.32
CA THR A 456 -20.46 -10.66 27.34
C THR A 456 -19.67 -11.91 27.76
N ASP A 457 -20.20 -12.69 28.70
CA ASP A 457 -19.58 -13.96 29.12
C ASP A 457 -19.53 -15.00 28.01
N GLU A 458 -20.45 -14.90 27.05
CA GLU A 458 -20.54 -15.81 25.91
C GLU A 458 -19.59 -15.42 24.77
N THR A 459 -19.20 -14.14 24.68
CA THR A 459 -18.36 -13.61 23.60
C THR A 459 -16.94 -13.26 24.04
N THR A 460 -16.64 -13.27 25.34
CA THR A 460 -15.30 -12.99 25.85
C THR A 460 -14.32 -14.14 25.64
N SER A 461 -13.03 -13.80 25.57
CA SER A 461 -11.93 -14.75 25.52
C SER A 461 -11.94 -15.75 26.70
N ALA A 462 -11.52 -16.98 26.40
CA ALA A 462 -11.59 -18.10 27.34
C ALA A 462 -10.29 -18.93 27.35
N ALA A 463 -10.03 -19.56 28.50
CA ALA A 463 -8.92 -20.49 28.70
C ALA A 463 -9.45 -21.89 29.05
N VAL A 464 -8.89 -22.92 28.43
CA VAL A 464 -9.17 -24.32 28.76
C VAL A 464 -8.13 -24.87 29.74
N SER A 465 -8.55 -25.76 30.62
CA SER A 465 -7.65 -26.59 31.44
C SER A 465 -8.22 -28.00 31.61
N LEU A 466 -7.33 -28.95 31.87
CA LEU A 466 -7.68 -30.33 32.17
C LEU A 466 -7.43 -30.62 33.65
N ASN A 467 -8.42 -31.19 34.32
CA ASN A 467 -8.30 -31.67 35.69
C ASN A 467 -8.36 -33.19 35.70
N ARG A 468 -7.47 -33.82 36.47
CA ARG A 468 -7.36 -35.27 36.57
C ARG A 468 -7.80 -35.75 37.95
N TYR A 469 -8.61 -36.79 37.98
CA TYR A 469 -9.05 -37.46 39.19
C TYR A 469 -8.86 -38.97 39.05
N GLU A 470 -8.51 -39.65 40.13
CA GLU A 470 -8.35 -41.10 40.14
C GLU A 470 -9.45 -41.75 40.98
N LEU A 471 -10.01 -42.86 40.49
CA LEU A 471 -11.01 -43.67 41.17
C LEU A 471 -10.61 -45.15 41.08
N GLU A 472 -10.95 -45.93 42.10
CA GLU A 472 -10.72 -47.37 42.11
C GLU A 472 -11.93 -48.13 42.65
N ASN A 473 -12.03 -49.41 42.26
CA ASN A 473 -12.85 -50.44 42.92
C ASN A 473 -14.34 -50.10 43.11
N GLY A 474 -15.00 -49.56 42.08
CA GLY A 474 -16.43 -49.27 42.16
C GLY A 474 -16.80 -47.97 42.86
N GLY A 475 -15.82 -47.10 43.15
CA GLY A 475 -15.99 -45.85 43.88
C GLY A 475 -16.72 -44.73 43.12
N ARG A 476 -17.08 -43.67 43.85
CA ARG A 476 -17.62 -42.40 43.32
C ARG A 476 -16.66 -41.27 43.63
N LEU A 477 -16.67 -40.24 42.78
CA LEU A 477 -15.90 -39.02 43.04
C LEU A 477 -16.63 -38.15 44.06
N GLU A 478 -16.21 -38.22 45.33
CA GLU A 478 -16.84 -37.46 46.42
C GLU A 478 -16.41 -35.98 46.44
N GLN A 479 -15.18 -35.70 46.02
CA GLN A 479 -14.68 -34.33 45.95
C GLN A 479 -15.31 -33.57 44.77
N PRO A 480 -15.56 -32.26 44.91
CA PRO A 480 -16.11 -31.47 43.82
C PRO A 480 -15.10 -31.34 42.66
N LEU A 481 -15.63 -31.32 41.44
CA LEU A 481 -14.88 -30.90 40.26
C LEU A 481 -14.37 -29.46 40.44
N ALA A 482 -13.36 -29.11 39.64
CA ALA A 482 -12.77 -27.79 39.61
C ALA A 482 -13.85 -26.70 39.44
N ALA A 483 -13.64 -25.54 40.07
CA ALA A 483 -14.62 -24.46 40.13
C ALA A 483 -14.69 -23.66 38.81
N MET A 484 -15.07 -24.32 37.72
CA MET A 484 -15.25 -23.76 36.40
C MET A 484 -16.28 -24.57 35.60
N PRO A 485 -16.96 -23.97 34.61
CA PRO A 485 -17.84 -24.71 33.69
C PRO A 485 -17.12 -25.90 33.03
N MET A 486 -17.68 -27.09 33.19
CA MET A 486 -17.19 -28.31 32.52
C MET A 486 -17.69 -28.35 31.08
N ARG A 487 -16.79 -28.59 30.12
CA ARG A 487 -17.13 -28.78 28.71
C ARG A 487 -17.16 -30.24 28.30
N TYR A 488 -16.33 -31.07 28.92
CA TYR A 488 -16.23 -32.49 28.62
C TYR A 488 -15.63 -33.23 29.80
N VAL A 489 -16.19 -34.39 30.16
CA VAL A 489 -15.66 -35.26 31.21
C VAL A 489 -15.60 -36.70 30.71
N LEU A 490 -14.38 -37.24 30.64
CA LEU A 490 -14.07 -38.57 30.14
C LEU A 490 -13.55 -39.44 31.29
N ALA A 491 -14.11 -40.63 31.47
CA ALA A 491 -13.55 -41.67 32.34
C ALA A 491 -12.80 -42.72 31.50
N VAL A 492 -11.56 -43.02 31.88
CA VAL A 492 -10.69 -43.99 31.19
C VAL A 492 -10.21 -45.04 32.18
N SER A 493 -10.46 -46.31 31.89
CA SER A 493 -9.97 -47.42 32.70
C SER A 493 -8.51 -47.75 32.41
N SER A 494 -7.83 -48.44 33.33
CA SER A 494 -6.50 -49.00 33.11
C SER A 494 -6.43 -50.02 31.96
N GLU A 495 -7.56 -50.59 31.54
CA GLU A 495 -7.67 -51.52 30.41
C GLU A 495 -7.97 -50.81 29.08
N GLY A 496 -8.08 -49.47 29.09
CA GLY A 496 -8.32 -48.66 27.90
C GLY A 496 -9.80 -48.47 27.54
N GLN A 497 -10.75 -48.95 28.34
CA GLN A 497 -12.18 -48.60 28.20
C GLN A 497 -12.39 -47.11 28.46
N ARG A 498 -13.19 -46.44 27.62
CA ARG A 498 -13.46 -44.99 27.65
C ARG A 498 -14.96 -44.73 27.73
N ILE A 499 -15.38 -43.86 28.65
CA ILE A 499 -16.80 -43.54 28.90
C ILE A 499 -16.93 -42.02 29.03
N ASP A 500 -17.69 -41.40 28.12
CA ASP A 500 -18.12 -40.00 28.27
C ASP A 500 -19.17 -39.93 29.40
N VAL A 501 -18.85 -39.18 30.45
CA VAL A 501 -19.71 -38.99 31.63
C VAL A 501 -20.08 -37.51 31.81
N THR A 502 -19.98 -36.72 30.74
CA THR A 502 -20.29 -35.28 30.76
C THR A 502 -21.73 -35.02 31.21
N ASP A 503 -22.68 -35.86 30.77
CA ASP A 503 -24.11 -35.77 31.14
C ASP A 503 -24.38 -36.12 32.61
N LYS A 504 -23.40 -36.68 33.33
CA LYS A 504 -23.48 -37.02 34.75
C LYS A 504 -22.99 -35.88 35.65
N VAL A 505 -22.54 -34.76 35.09
CA VAL A 505 -22.11 -33.60 35.86
C VAL A 505 -23.31 -32.74 36.23
N SER A 506 -23.51 -32.51 37.53
CA SER A 506 -24.51 -31.57 38.05
C SER A 506 -23.84 -30.55 38.96
N GLY A 507 -23.81 -29.28 38.51
CA GLY A 507 -23.04 -28.23 39.17
C GLY A 507 -21.54 -28.58 39.20
N ARG A 508 -21.02 -28.89 40.38
CA ARG A 508 -19.62 -29.32 40.58
C ARG A 508 -19.50 -30.79 41.00
N ARG A 509 -20.58 -31.56 40.99
CA ARG A 509 -20.59 -32.96 41.40
C ARG A 509 -20.67 -33.85 40.16
N LEU A 510 -19.85 -34.90 40.13
CA LEU A 510 -19.95 -35.97 39.15
C LEU A 510 -20.83 -37.09 39.75
N ASP A 511 -22.04 -37.25 39.21
CA ASP A 511 -22.98 -38.29 39.63
C ASP A 511 -22.77 -39.59 38.85
N TRP A 512 -21.60 -40.19 39.03
CA TRP A 512 -21.20 -41.40 38.34
C TRP A 512 -20.48 -42.37 39.28
N GLN A 513 -20.79 -43.65 39.14
CA GLN A 513 -20.10 -44.75 39.83
C GLN A 513 -19.20 -45.47 38.84
N ALA A 514 -17.92 -45.56 39.15
CA ALA A 514 -16.97 -46.26 38.29
C ALA A 514 -17.28 -47.77 38.27
N PRO A 515 -17.10 -48.47 37.14
CA PRO A 515 -16.99 -49.93 37.14
C PRO A 515 -15.81 -50.43 37.99
N GLN A 516 -15.72 -51.74 38.20
CA GLN A 516 -14.55 -52.33 38.87
C GLN A 516 -13.26 -52.03 38.09
N GLY A 517 -12.12 -51.98 38.80
CA GLY A 517 -10.82 -51.62 38.24
C GLY A 517 -10.39 -50.19 38.57
N LYS A 518 -9.28 -49.74 37.95
CA LYS A 518 -8.73 -48.40 38.12
C LYS A 518 -9.20 -47.48 37.01
N TRP A 519 -9.63 -46.27 37.37
CA TRP A 519 -10.17 -45.28 36.45
C TRP A 519 -9.52 -43.93 36.67
N VAL A 520 -9.26 -43.23 35.56
CA VAL A 520 -8.86 -41.83 35.54
C VAL A 520 -9.99 -41.01 34.92
N ILE A 521 -10.45 -39.99 35.63
CA ILE A 521 -11.40 -39.01 35.11
C ILE A 521 -10.62 -37.79 34.63
N TYR A 522 -10.84 -37.47 33.37
CA TYR A 522 -10.31 -36.31 32.66
C TYR A 522 -11.43 -35.28 32.48
N ALA A 523 -11.41 -34.21 33.26
CA ALA A 523 -12.43 -33.16 33.26
C ALA A 523 -11.90 -31.87 32.62
N VAL A 524 -12.37 -31.56 31.42
CA VAL A 524 -12.04 -30.36 30.65
C VAL A 524 -12.93 -29.22 31.10
N GLY A 525 -12.31 -28.21 31.72
CA GLY A 525 -12.98 -27.02 32.23
C GLY A 525 -12.55 -25.76 31.49
N VAL A 526 -13.46 -24.78 31.38
CA VAL A 526 -13.21 -23.51 30.70
C VAL A 526 -13.43 -22.33 31.63
N ARG A 527 -12.48 -21.40 31.67
CA ARG A 527 -12.57 -20.12 32.37
C ARG A 527 -12.76 -18.99 31.37
N HIS A 528 -13.83 -18.23 31.51
CA HIS A 528 -14.11 -17.02 30.72
C HIS A 528 -13.43 -15.79 31.34
N ARG A 529 -13.47 -14.65 30.64
CA ARG A 529 -13.00 -13.34 31.15
C ARG A 529 -11.52 -13.33 31.52
N VAL A 530 -10.70 -13.95 30.68
CA VAL A 530 -9.28 -14.22 31.01
C VAL A 530 -8.39 -12.99 30.92
N GLN A 531 -8.85 -11.94 30.25
CA GLN A 531 -8.11 -10.70 30.05
C GLN A 531 -9.07 -9.49 29.94
N ARG A 532 -8.63 -8.33 30.45
CA ARG A 532 -9.27 -7.03 30.21
C ARG A 532 -8.52 -6.27 29.10
N VAL A 533 -9.25 -5.44 28.35
CA VAL A 533 -8.67 -4.55 27.34
C VAL A 533 -7.61 -3.67 28.01
N LYS A 534 -6.43 -3.55 27.39
CA LYS A 534 -5.33 -2.72 27.87
C LYS A 534 -5.55 -1.29 27.42
N ARG A 535 -5.20 -0.33 28.28
CA ARG A 535 -5.17 1.10 27.97
C ARG A 535 -6.50 1.68 27.49
N ALA A 536 -7.62 1.06 27.86
CA ALA A 536 -8.95 1.44 27.39
C ALA A 536 -9.27 2.91 27.69
N ALA A 537 -9.96 3.55 26.75
CA ALA A 537 -10.54 4.87 26.94
C ALA A 537 -11.83 4.78 27.78
N PRO A 538 -12.31 5.90 28.35
CA PRO A 538 -13.64 5.97 28.95
C PRO A 538 -14.72 5.41 28.01
N GLY A 539 -15.59 4.54 28.53
CA GLY A 539 -16.65 3.86 27.76
C GLY A 539 -16.18 2.63 26.98
N GLY A 540 -14.87 2.39 26.90
CA GLY A 540 -14.26 1.23 26.23
C GLY A 540 -13.77 0.14 27.19
N GLU A 541 -13.97 0.29 28.50
CA GLU A 541 -13.46 -0.66 29.49
C GLU A 541 -14.24 -1.98 29.50
N GLY A 542 -13.53 -3.11 29.57
CA GLY A 542 -14.18 -4.41 29.78
C GLY A 542 -13.25 -5.59 29.44
N TYR A 543 -13.85 -6.73 29.14
CA TYR A 543 -13.13 -7.96 28.81
C TYR A 543 -12.80 -8.05 27.33
N VAL A 544 -11.70 -8.72 27.03
CA VAL A 544 -11.25 -8.98 25.64
C VAL A 544 -12.22 -9.95 24.96
N LEU A 545 -12.48 -9.70 23.68
CA LEU A 545 -13.31 -10.50 22.80
C LEU A 545 -12.65 -11.86 22.49
N ASP A 546 -13.42 -12.91 22.24
CA ASP A 546 -12.90 -14.19 21.76
C ASP A 546 -12.32 -14.05 20.33
N PRO A 547 -10.99 -14.15 20.14
CA PRO A 547 -10.34 -13.93 18.85
C PRO A 547 -10.52 -15.10 17.86
N TYR A 548 -11.22 -16.16 18.28
CA TYR A 548 -11.44 -17.36 17.48
C TYR A 548 -12.91 -17.56 17.10
N SER A 549 -13.80 -16.63 17.47
CA SER A 549 -15.23 -16.71 17.22
C SER A 549 -15.70 -15.59 16.30
N THR A 550 -16.02 -15.96 15.06
CA THR A 550 -16.67 -15.11 14.07
C THR A 550 -18.05 -14.61 14.52
N THR A 551 -18.78 -15.42 15.29
CA THR A 551 -20.06 -15.02 15.90
C THR A 551 -19.86 -13.97 17.00
N ALA A 552 -18.84 -14.12 17.85
CA ALA A 552 -18.52 -13.12 18.86
C ALA A 552 -18.13 -11.79 18.20
N LEU A 553 -17.32 -11.85 17.14
CA LEU A 553 -16.94 -10.69 16.35
C LEU A 553 -18.16 -9.98 15.73
N GLU A 554 -19.08 -10.70 15.12
CA GLU A 554 -20.30 -10.11 14.55
C GLU A 554 -21.10 -9.32 15.58
N GLN A 555 -21.27 -9.88 16.79
CA GLN A 555 -21.96 -9.21 17.89
C GLN A 555 -21.24 -7.94 18.36
N TYR A 556 -19.90 -8.00 18.44
CA TYR A 556 -19.07 -6.85 18.79
C TYR A 556 -19.16 -5.74 17.73
N LEU A 557 -19.06 -6.10 16.45
CA LEU A 557 -19.17 -5.16 15.33
C LEU A 557 -20.57 -4.53 15.24
N GLY A 558 -21.61 -5.22 15.71
CA GLY A 558 -22.96 -4.66 15.82
C GLY A 558 -23.07 -3.41 16.71
N VAL A 559 -22.11 -3.16 17.61
CA VAL A 559 -22.02 -1.89 18.36
C VAL A 559 -21.56 -0.75 17.45
N PHE A 560 -20.58 -1.01 16.60
CA PHE A 560 -20.07 -0.05 15.61
C PHE A 560 -21.11 0.20 14.52
N ASP A 561 -21.82 -0.83 14.06
CA ASP A 561 -22.91 -0.68 13.09
C ASP A 561 -23.96 0.34 13.56
N LYS A 562 -24.36 0.26 14.84
CA LYS A 562 -25.29 1.21 15.45
C LYS A 562 -24.70 2.62 15.56
N ALA A 563 -23.42 2.74 15.88
CA ALA A 563 -22.76 4.04 15.98
C ALA A 563 -22.64 4.73 14.61
N PHE A 564 -22.39 3.95 13.54
CA PHE A 564 -22.25 4.47 12.18
C PHE A 564 -23.58 4.63 11.41
N GLU A 565 -24.70 4.09 11.90
CA GLU A 565 -26.02 4.15 11.23
C GLU A 565 -26.45 5.58 10.85
N HIS A 566 -26.04 6.59 11.62
CA HIS A 566 -26.37 8.00 11.39
C HIS A 566 -25.13 8.89 11.22
N PHE A 567 -23.99 8.32 10.83
CA PHE A 567 -22.75 9.07 10.64
C PHE A 567 -22.78 9.82 9.30
N ASP A 568 -22.94 11.15 9.35
CA ASP A 568 -23.06 12.04 8.18
C ASP A 568 -21.76 12.83 7.95
N ALA A 569 -20.67 12.10 7.68
CA ALA A 569 -19.33 12.64 7.40
C ALA A 569 -18.52 11.62 6.59
N PRO A 570 -17.36 11.99 6.02
CA PRO A 570 -16.47 11.03 5.35
C PRO A 570 -16.10 9.88 6.28
N MET A 571 -16.29 8.65 5.83
CA MET A 571 -15.92 7.47 6.62
C MET A 571 -14.40 7.39 6.81
N PRO A 572 -13.91 6.82 7.93
CA PRO A 572 -12.52 6.43 8.03
C PRO A 572 -12.09 5.60 6.82
N ARG A 573 -10.93 5.92 6.25
CA ARG A 573 -10.35 5.22 5.09
C ARG A 573 -10.02 3.77 5.44
N GLY A 574 -9.63 3.50 6.68
CA GLY A 574 -9.28 2.17 7.13
C GLY A 574 -9.58 1.93 8.60
N HIS A 575 -9.66 0.66 8.95
CA HIS A 575 -9.83 0.18 10.31
C HIS A 575 -8.61 -0.63 10.73
N PHE A 576 -8.16 -0.42 11.95
CA PHE A 576 -6.93 -1.02 12.47
C PHE A 576 -7.21 -2.08 13.55
N HIS A 577 -6.47 -3.19 13.46
CA HIS A 577 -6.36 -4.25 14.46
C HIS A 577 -4.88 -4.40 14.84
N ASP A 578 -4.58 -4.07 16.09
CA ASP A 578 -3.24 -4.10 16.71
C ASP A 578 -2.71 -5.55 16.82
N SER A 579 -1.44 -5.66 17.18
CA SER A 579 -0.71 -6.90 17.40
C SER A 579 -1.46 -7.86 18.33
N PHE A 580 -1.24 -9.16 18.12
CA PHE A 580 -1.96 -10.18 18.87
C PHE A 580 -1.46 -10.24 20.33
N GLU A 581 -2.23 -9.63 21.23
CA GLU A 581 -2.01 -9.68 22.68
C GLU A 581 -3.20 -10.28 23.44
N TYR A 582 -3.87 -11.29 22.87
CA TYR A 582 -4.97 -12.03 23.51
C TYR A 582 -4.43 -13.07 24.51
N TYR A 583 -3.86 -12.60 25.61
CA TYR A 583 -3.20 -13.42 26.61
C TYR A 583 -4.15 -14.47 27.22
N ASN A 584 -3.64 -15.70 27.32
CA ASN A 584 -4.36 -16.87 27.86
C ASN A 584 -5.65 -17.25 27.11
N ALA A 585 -5.94 -16.68 25.94
CA ALA A 585 -7.03 -17.13 25.09
C ALA A 585 -6.66 -18.48 24.44
N THR A 586 -7.02 -19.59 25.09
CA THR A 586 -6.67 -20.96 24.65
C THR A 586 -7.90 -21.79 24.29
N TRP A 587 -9.06 -21.15 24.12
CA TRP A 587 -10.30 -21.84 23.85
C TRP A 587 -11.33 -20.95 23.17
N THR A 588 -12.26 -21.58 22.44
CA THR A 588 -13.50 -20.97 21.96
C THR A 588 -14.66 -21.93 22.15
N ARG A 589 -15.89 -21.40 22.26
CA ARG A 589 -17.09 -22.19 22.60
C ARG A 589 -17.26 -23.41 21.69
N ASP A 590 -17.07 -23.23 20.40
CA ASP A 590 -17.39 -24.22 19.37
C ASP A 590 -16.15 -25.04 18.93
N PHE A 591 -15.09 -25.05 19.75
CA PHE A 591 -13.79 -25.65 19.42
C PHE A 591 -13.86 -27.12 19.01
N PHE A 592 -14.60 -27.98 19.73
CA PHE A 592 -14.64 -29.41 19.41
C PHE A 592 -15.18 -29.70 18.00
N GLU A 593 -16.27 -29.02 17.63
CA GLU A 593 -16.89 -29.18 16.32
C GLU A 593 -16.05 -28.51 15.21
N ALA A 594 -15.44 -27.35 15.50
CA ALA A 594 -14.49 -26.71 14.60
C ALA A 594 -13.27 -27.61 14.32
N PHE A 595 -12.66 -28.17 15.37
CA PHE A 595 -11.52 -29.08 15.25
C PHE A 595 -11.90 -30.31 14.40
N LYS A 596 -13.03 -30.95 14.72
CA LYS A 596 -13.49 -32.13 13.99
C LYS A 596 -13.70 -31.85 12.51
N THR A 597 -14.34 -30.73 12.20
CA THR A 597 -14.61 -30.30 10.82
C THR A 597 -13.31 -29.99 10.07
N LEU A 598 -12.39 -29.27 10.71
CA LEU A 598 -11.17 -28.78 10.07
C LEU A 598 -10.07 -29.84 9.97
N ARG A 599 -9.99 -30.78 10.92
CA ARG A 599 -8.90 -31.78 11.05
C ARG A 599 -9.34 -33.20 10.68
N GLY A 600 -10.65 -33.47 10.62
CA GLY A 600 -11.20 -34.74 10.14
C GLY A 600 -11.25 -35.86 11.18
N TYR A 601 -11.05 -35.56 12.46
CA TYR A 601 -11.22 -36.51 13.58
C TYR A 601 -11.66 -35.79 14.86
N ASP A 602 -12.25 -36.51 15.80
CA ASP A 602 -12.70 -35.93 17.06
C ASP A 602 -11.54 -35.87 18.07
N VAL A 603 -11.15 -34.65 18.49
CA VAL A 603 -10.07 -34.49 19.48
C VAL A 603 -10.43 -35.06 20.85
N ARG A 604 -11.73 -35.27 21.13
CA ARG A 604 -12.18 -35.92 22.37
C ARG A 604 -11.65 -37.36 22.50
N ASP A 605 -11.37 -38.03 21.38
CA ASP A 605 -10.74 -39.35 21.35
C ASP A 605 -9.25 -39.30 21.70
N HIS A 606 -8.67 -38.11 21.81
CA HIS A 606 -7.26 -37.88 22.12
C HIS A 606 -7.09 -36.76 23.17
N ILE A 607 -8.08 -36.59 24.05
CA ILE A 607 -8.11 -35.47 24.98
C ILE A 607 -6.92 -35.51 25.96
N GLU A 608 -6.47 -36.71 26.36
CA GLU A 608 -5.31 -36.90 27.22
C GLU A 608 -4.04 -36.38 26.51
N ALA A 609 -3.86 -36.77 25.25
CA ALA A 609 -2.72 -36.36 24.42
C ALA A 609 -2.72 -34.84 24.14
N LEU A 610 -3.89 -34.22 23.96
CA LEU A 610 -4.00 -32.77 23.82
C LEU A 610 -3.40 -32.01 25.00
N PHE A 611 -3.48 -32.57 26.22
CA PHE A 611 -2.91 -31.97 27.43
C PHE A 611 -1.56 -32.57 27.86
N GLY A 612 -0.97 -33.45 27.05
CA GLY A 612 0.40 -33.95 27.24
C GLY A 612 0.53 -35.31 27.90
N ASP A 613 -0.57 -36.03 28.13
CA ASP A 613 -0.53 -37.40 28.63
C ASP A 613 -0.34 -38.41 27.47
N GLY A 614 0.36 -39.52 27.73
CA GLY A 614 0.54 -40.62 26.77
C GLY A 614 1.80 -40.53 25.91
N ASP A 615 1.72 -41.01 24.67
CA ASP A 615 2.85 -41.01 23.74
C ASP A 615 3.20 -39.58 23.28
N ARG A 616 4.49 -39.23 23.32
CA ARG A 616 4.96 -37.87 23.04
C ARG A 616 4.76 -37.44 21.58
N ASP A 617 4.92 -38.36 20.61
CA ASP A 617 4.69 -38.02 19.19
C ASP A 617 3.19 -37.85 18.91
N VAL A 618 2.34 -38.68 19.52
CA VAL A 618 0.88 -38.50 19.45
C VAL A 618 0.47 -37.16 20.06
N ALA A 619 0.98 -36.80 21.25
CA ALA A 619 0.72 -35.52 21.88
C ALA A 619 1.17 -34.33 21.01
N ALA A 620 2.38 -34.39 20.44
CA ALA A 620 2.89 -33.36 19.53
C ALA A 620 2.01 -33.17 18.29
N ARG A 621 1.49 -34.26 17.71
CA ARG A 621 0.61 -34.23 16.53
C ARG A 621 -0.78 -33.66 16.85
N VAL A 622 -1.37 -34.07 17.96
CA VAL A 622 -2.68 -33.56 18.40
C VAL A 622 -2.56 -32.06 18.71
N LYS A 623 -1.48 -31.64 19.37
CA LYS A 623 -1.21 -30.22 19.64
C LYS A 623 -0.91 -29.42 18.38
N SER A 624 -0.22 -30.00 17.39
CA SER A 624 -0.05 -29.40 16.06
C SER A 624 -1.41 -29.16 15.39
N ASP A 625 -2.30 -30.16 15.39
CA ASP A 625 -3.66 -30.02 14.84
C ASP A 625 -4.49 -28.98 15.62
N TYR A 626 -4.32 -28.88 16.94
CA TYR A 626 -4.92 -27.83 17.78
C TYR A 626 -4.44 -26.45 17.33
N ARG A 627 -3.11 -26.22 17.24
CA ARG A 627 -2.53 -24.93 16.84
C ARG A 627 -2.99 -24.52 15.45
N ARG A 628 -3.03 -25.46 14.51
CA ARG A 628 -3.55 -25.24 13.16
C ARG A 628 -5.05 -24.89 13.17
N THR A 629 -5.85 -25.51 14.05
CA THR A 629 -7.27 -25.17 14.23
C THR A 629 -7.45 -23.75 14.76
N MET A 630 -6.69 -23.36 15.80
CA MET A 630 -6.72 -22.00 16.33
C MET A 630 -6.26 -20.97 15.27
N SER A 631 -5.24 -21.31 14.48
CA SER A 631 -4.79 -20.51 13.34
C SER A 631 -5.90 -20.31 12.31
N ASP A 632 -6.57 -21.37 11.88
CA ASP A 632 -7.63 -21.29 10.87
C ASP A 632 -8.83 -20.45 11.37
N LEU A 633 -9.20 -20.60 12.65
CA LEU A 633 -10.26 -19.82 13.27
C LEU A 633 -9.91 -18.33 13.36
N HIS A 634 -8.68 -17.99 13.74
CA HIS A 634 -8.27 -16.58 13.83
C HIS A 634 -8.12 -15.93 12.44
N ILE A 635 -7.67 -16.67 11.43
CA ILE A 635 -7.67 -16.18 10.04
C ILE A 635 -9.10 -15.90 9.57
N ALA A 636 -10.06 -16.75 9.92
CA ALA A 636 -11.48 -16.51 9.60
C ALA A 636 -12.03 -15.28 10.34
N TYR A 637 -11.67 -15.09 11.60
CA TYR A 637 -11.99 -13.89 12.39
C TYR A 637 -11.51 -12.61 11.71
N ILE A 638 -10.22 -12.53 11.33
CA ILE A 638 -9.68 -11.35 10.62
C ILE A 638 -10.34 -11.20 9.24
N GLY A 639 -10.57 -12.29 8.51
CA GLY A 639 -11.24 -12.24 7.22
C GLY A 639 -12.67 -11.69 7.29
N GLN A 640 -13.43 -12.01 8.32
CA GLN A 640 -14.77 -11.46 8.54
C GLN A 640 -14.70 -9.97 8.93
N TRP A 641 -13.74 -9.58 9.76
CA TRP A 641 -13.53 -8.18 10.08
C TRP A 641 -13.16 -7.36 8.82
N THR A 642 -12.29 -7.87 7.95
CA THR A 642 -11.99 -7.26 6.65
C THR A 642 -13.25 -7.04 5.80
N GLN A 643 -14.13 -8.04 5.72
CA GLN A 643 -15.40 -7.90 5.00
C GLN A 643 -16.32 -6.84 5.62
N TRP A 644 -16.30 -6.70 6.94
CA TRP A 644 -17.04 -5.63 7.62
C TRP A 644 -16.47 -4.25 7.27
N CYS A 645 -15.14 -4.08 7.24
CA CYS A 645 -14.50 -2.84 6.81
C CYS A 645 -14.94 -2.45 5.38
N HIS A 646 -14.93 -3.41 4.45
CA HIS A 646 -15.36 -3.19 3.06
C HIS A 646 -16.82 -2.73 2.94
N ARG A 647 -17.71 -3.20 3.83
CA ARG A 647 -19.13 -2.78 3.86
C ARG A 647 -19.28 -1.27 4.08
N TYR A 648 -18.36 -0.68 4.82
CA TYR A 648 -18.31 0.76 5.09
C TYR A 648 -17.38 1.53 4.13
N GLY A 649 -16.92 0.89 3.05
CA GLY A 649 -16.01 1.48 2.07
C GLY A 649 -14.58 1.67 2.57
N GLY A 650 -14.24 1.12 3.74
CA GLY A 650 -12.90 1.20 4.34
C GLY A 650 -12.05 -0.04 4.07
N LEU A 651 -10.76 0.06 4.36
CA LEU A 651 -9.77 -1.01 4.27
C LEU A 651 -9.45 -1.59 5.65
N SER A 652 -8.99 -2.83 5.74
CA SER A 652 -8.45 -3.39 7.00
C SER A 652 -6.93 -3.33 7.06
N ARG A 653 -6.38 -2.89 8.19
CA ARG A 653 -4.94 -2.89 8.48
C ARG A 653 -4.67 -3.72 9.74
N ASN A 654 -3.79 -4.72 9.64
CA ASN A 654 -3.64 -5.73 10.71
C ASN A 654 -2.17 -6.01 11.04
N GLN A 655 -1.84 -5.94 12.32
CA GLN A 655 -0.62 -6.50 12.89
C GLN A 655 -0.84 -7.95 13.31
N ALA A 656 -0.34 -8.89 12.50
CA ALA A 656 -0.55 -10.32 12.72
C ALA A 656 0.45 -10.96 13.71
N HIS A 657 1.59 -10.33 13.95
CA HIS A 657 2.62 -10.88 14.84
C HIS A 657 2.11 -10.99 16.30
N GLY A 658 2.73 -11.89 17.06
CA GLY A 658 2.22 -12.35 18.35
C GLY A 658 1.22 -13.50 18.22
N ALA A 659 0.53 -13.61 17.07
CA ALA A 659 -0.53 -14.59 16.91
C ALA A 659 0.02 -16.02 16.92
N PRO A 660 -0.72 -16.97 17.51
CA PRO A 660 -0.43 -18.39 17.48
C PRO A 660 -0.93 -19.02 16.17
N ALA A 661 -0.63 -18.35 15.05
CA ALA A 661 -1.19 -18.62 13.74
C ALA A 661 -0.12 -18.52 12.66
N ASN A 662 -0.44 -18.98 11.45
CA ASN A 662 0.42 -18.74 10.29
C ASN A 662 0.46 -17.24 9.98
N LEU A 663 1.57 -16.57 10.29
CA LEU A 663 1.71 -15.13 10.16
C LEU A 663 1.48 -14.65 8.71
N ILE A 664 1.98 -15.39 7.71
CA ILE A 664 1.82 -15.01 6.30
C ILE A 664 0.34 -15.04 5.92
N ASP A 665 -0.37 -16.10 6.28
CA ASP A 665 -1.81 -16.24 5.97
C ASP A 665 -2.67 -15.22 6.74
N LEU A 666 -2.28 -14.89 7.97
CA LEU A 666 -3.00 -13.94 8.82
C LEU A 666 -2.77 -12.49 8.35
N TYR A 667 -1.55 -12.13 7.98
CA TYR A 667 -1.28 -10.88 7.26
C TYR A 667 -2.06 -10.84 5.93
N ALA A 668 -2.09 -11.96 5.21
CA ALA A 668 -2.83 -12.12 3.96
C ALA A 668 -4.37 -12.02 4.13
N ALA A 669 -4.90 -11.94 5.36
CA ALA A 669 -6.34 -11.80 5.61
C ALA A 669 -6.83 -10.33 5.68
N ALA A 670 -5.93 -9.35 5.90
CA ALA A 670 -6.23 -7.91 5.96
C ALA A 670 -5.86 -7.17 4.67
N ASP A 671 -6.42 -6.02 4.31
CA ASP A 671 -6.03 -5.31 3.07
C ASP A 671 -4.61 -4.73 3.12
N ILE A 672 -4.12 -4.42 4.32
CA ILE A 672 -2.79 -3.86 4.58
C ILE A 672 -2.14 -4.65 5.71
N PRO A 673 -1.20 -5.56 5.39
CA PRO A 673 -0.32 -6.16 6.38
C PRO A 673 0.53 -5.10 7.08
N GLU A 674 0.56 -5.12 8.41
CA GLU A 674 1.38 -4.20 9.20
C GLU A 674 2.40 -4.93 10.08
N THR A 675 3.69 -4.63 9.92
CA THR A 675 4.72 -5.09 10.86
C THR A 675 4.96 -4.05 11.98
N GLU A 676 5.92 -4.31 12.84
CA GLU A 676 6.42 -3.38 13.85
C GLU A 676 7.95 -3.41 13.87
N ILE A 677 8.57 -2.30 14.29
CA ILE A 677 9.94 -2.30 14.85
C ILE A 677 9.91 -1.86 16.31
N PHE A 678 10.70 -2.53 17.14
CA PHE A 678 10.68 -2.36 18.58
C PHE A 678 12.10 -2.31 19.15
N ARG A 679 12.40 -1.29 19.97
CA ARG A 679 13.73 -1.07 20.60
C ARG A 679 14.87 -0.97 19.58
N THR A 680 15.90 -1.81 19.74
CA THR A 680 17.10 -1.81 18.91
C THR A 680 16.75 -2.33 17.52
N VAL A 681 17.02 -1.52 16.51
CA VAL A 681 16.76 -1.86 15.11
C VAL A 681 18.07 -2.25 14.44
N ASP A 682 18.18 -3.50 14.02
CA ASP A 682 19.35 -4.03 13.32
C ASP A 682 18.97 -5.05 12.24
N GLN A 683 19.96 -5.45 11.43
CA GLN A 683 19.73 -6.31 10.26
C GLN A 683 19.15 -7.71 10.61
N ARG A 684 19.26 -8.20 11.85
CA ARG A 684 18.67 -9.49 12.27
C ARG A 684 17.15 -9.47 12.29
N GLN A 685 16.54 -8.28 12.27
CA GLN A 685 15.09 -8.13 12.21
C GLN A 685 14.53 -8.26 10.79
N ILE A 686 15.36 -8.16 9.73
CA ILE A 686 14.89 -8.21 8.33
C ILE A 686 14.02 -9.44 8.05
N PRO A 687 14.39 -10.67 8.48
CA PRO A 687 13.53 -11.83 8.28
C PRO A 687 12.18 -11.76 9.00
N MET A 688 12.07 -11.02 10.11
CA MET A 688 10.78 -10.81 10.75
C MET A 688 9.92 -9.80 9.97
N LEU A 689 10.50 -8.69 9.54
CA LEU A 689 9.80 -7.63 8.81
C LEU A 689 9.21 -8.13 7.48
N LYS A 690 9.93 -9.02 6.81
CA LYS A 690 9.55 -9.63 5.53
C LYS A 690 8.26 -10.44 5.56
N PHE A 691 7.79 -10.93 6.71
CA PHE A 691 6.50 -11.64 6.79
C PHE A 691 5.33 -10.77 6.28
N SER A 692 5.32 -9.48 6.62
CA SER A 692 4.25 -8.55 6.21
C SER A 692 4.34 -8.20 4.73
N SER A 693 5.53 -7.86 4.23
CA SER A 693 5.75 -7.48 2.83
C SER A 693 5.55 -8.65 1.88
N SER A 694 5.99 -9.86 2.25
CA SER A 694 5.69 -11.07 1.48
C SER A 694 4.19 -11.35 1.40
N ALA A 695 3.44 -11.22 2.50
CA ALA A 695 1.98 -11.38 2.44
C ALA A 695 1.33 -10.36 1.50
N ALA A 696 1.79 -9.11 1.49
CA ALA A 696 1.30 -8.09 0.56
C ALA A 696 1.63 -8.45 -0.90
N HIS A 697 2.88 -8.82 -1.19
CA HIS A 697 3.33 -9.19 -2.55
C HIS A 697 2.54 -10.38 -3.10
N LEU A 698 2.43 -11.46 -2.32
CA LEU A 698 1.78 -12.72 -2.71
C LEU A 698 0.26 -12.62 -2.87
N THR A 699 -0.34 -11.56 -2.35
CA THR A 699 -1.78 -11.27 -2.52
C THR A 699 -2.05 -10.10 -3.46
N GLY A 700 -1.01 -9.49 -4.04
CA GLY A 700 -1.14 -8.39 -4.99
C GLY A 700 -1.54 -7.06 -4.35
N ARG A 701 -1.27 -6.88 -3.05
CA ARG A 701 -1.60 -5.65 -2.33
C ARG A 701 -0.50 -4.60 -2.51
N PRO A 702 -0.88 -3.32 -2.65
CA PRO A 702 0.08 -2.24 -2.90
C PRO A 702 0.88 -1.86 -1.65
N TYR A 703 0.34 -2.10 -0.45
CA TYR A 703 0.89 -1.60 0.80
C TYR A 703 1.28 -2.73 1.76
N ALA A 704 2.48 -2.60 2.31
CA ALA A 704 2.90 -3.23 3.56
C ALA A 704 3.34 -2.10 4.49
N SER A 705 2.64 -1.97 5.62
CA SER A 705 2.86 -0.89 6.56
C SER A 705 3.70 -1.32 7.76
N SER A 706 4.12 -0.34 8.57
CA SER A 706 4.77 -0.62 9.84
C SER A 706 4.36 0.39 10.89
N GLU A 707 4.00 -0.11 12.06
CA GLU A 707 4.16 0.65 13.29
C GLU A 707 5.66 0.92 13.51
N SER A 708 6.02 2.18 13.69
CA SER A 708 7.41 2.63 13.59
C SER A 708 7.85 3.41 14.83
N PHE A 709 9.05 3.07 15.30
CA PHE A 709 9.83 3.74 16.36
C PHE A 709 9.36 3.53 17.79
N THR A 710 8.53 2.51 18.02
CA THR A 710 8.13 2.09 19.37
C THR A 710 9.36 1.73 20.20
N TRP A 711 9.60 2.50 21.27
CA TRP A 711 10.76 2.37 22.14
C TRP A 711 12.13 2.46 21.46
N LEU A 712 12.25 3.15 20.31
CA LEU A 712 13.53 3.25 19.59
C LEU A 712 14.67 3.78 20.48
N GLY A 713 14.35 4.71 21.38
CA GLY A 713 15.20 5.13 22.50
C GLY A 713 14.33 5.59 23.67
N GLU A 714 14.96 6.15 24.70
CA GLU A 714 14.24 6.73 25.84
C GLU A 714 13.46 7.99 25.42
N HIS A 715 12.40 8.35 26.17
CA HIS A 715 11.64 9.58 25.88
C HIS A 715 12.56 10.80 25.74
N PHE A 716 12.34 11.62 24.71
CA PHE A 716 13.10 12.85 24.41
C PHE A 716 14.60 12.65 24.12
N GLN A 717 15.07 11.41 23.93
CA GLN A 717 16.47 11.11 23.66
C GLN A 717 16.74 10.59 22.24
N THR A 718 15.71 10.23 21.49
CA THR A 718 15.83 9.71 20.12
C THR A 718 16.04 10.83 19.11
N SER A 719 17.08 10.70 18.29
CA SER A 719 17.45 11.63 17.22
C SER A 719 16.78 11.31 15.88
N LEU A 720 16.73 12.28 14.96
CA LEU A 720 16.30 12.04 13.58
C LEU A 720 17.26 11.09 12.83
N ALA A 721 18.53 11.02 13.24
CA ALA A 721 19.52 10.11 12.68
C ALA A 721 19.16 8.64 12.96
N GLU A 722 18.81 8.32 14.21
CA GLU A 722 18.34 6.99 14.61
C GLU A 722 17.03 6.64 13.92
N ILE A 723 16.09 7.59 13.83
CA ILE A 723 14.81 7.41 13.13
C ILE A 723 15.04 7.11 11.64
N LYS A 724 15.95 7.84 10.96
CA LYS A 724 16.29 7.55 9.57
C LYS A 724 16.92 6.17 9.43
N ALA A 725 17.89 5.79 10.27
CA ALA A 725 18.52 4.48 10.21
C ALA A 725 17.49 3.33 10.37
N ALA A 726 16.56 3.47 11.32
CA ALA A 726 15.47 2.52 11.49
C ALA A 726 14.51 2.49 10.28
N THR A 727 14.28 3.64 9.66
CA THR A 727 13.47 3.76 8.43
C THR A 727 14.09 3.03 7.25
N ASP A 728 15.40 3.17 7.03
CA ASP A 728 16.10 2.48 5.95
C ASP A 728 15.96 0.95 6.13
N LEU A 729 16.05 0.44 7.35
CA LEU A 729 15.84 -0.99 7.65
C LEU A 729 14.40 -1.46 7.41
N LEU A 730 13.39 -0.64 7.73
CA LEU A 730 11.99 -0.93 7.40
C LEU A 730 11.78 -1.04 5.89
N PHE A 731 12.29 -0.08 5.11
CA PHE A 731 12.23 -0.11 3.65
C PHE A 731 12.95 -1.33 3.06
N LEU A 732 14.10 -1.70 3.62
CA LEU A 732 14.81 -2.93 3.27
C LEU A 732 14.02 -4.22 3.60
N GLY A 733 13.20 -4.19 4.65
CA GLY A 733 12.24 -5.25 4.98
C GLY A 733 11.06 -5.34 3.98
N GLY A 734 10.92 -4.38 3.07
CA GLY A 734 9.84 -4.29 2.09
C GLY A 734 8.63 -3.48 2.56
N VAL A 735 8.72 -2.81 3.72
CA VAL A 735 7.71 -1.83 4.15
C VAL A 735 7.72 -0.66 3.17
N ASN A 736 6.55 -0.16 2.83
CA ASN A 736 6.42 0.99 1.95
C ASN A 736 5.36 2.00 2.42
N HIS A 737 4.80 1.83 3.63
CA HIS A 737 3.82 2.76 4.21
C HIS A 737 4.00 2.90 5.74
N LEU A 738 4.73 3.91 6.20
CA LEU A 738 5.10 4.09 7.61
C LEU A 738 3.96 4.72 8.44
N PHE A 739 3.75 4.16 9.63
CA PHE A 739 2.92 4.73 10.69
C PHE A 739 3.78 4.97 11.93
N PHE A 740 3.94 6.24 12.32
CA PHE A 740 4.64 6.58 13.55
C PHE A 740 3.85 6.11 14.78
N HIS A 741 4.54 5.47 15.72
CA HIS A 741 4.08 5.23 17.08
C HIS A 741 4.79 6.22 18.03
N GLY A 742 4.33 7.47 18.14
CA GLY A 742 3.16 8.08 17.52
C GLY A 742 3.05 9.54 17.97
N ILE A 743 1.86 10.12 17.89
CA ILE A 743 1.60 11.48 18.37
C ILE A 743 0.49 11.42 19.42
N PRO A 744 0.73 11.77 20.68
CA PRO A 744 -0.36 11.99 21.63
C PRO A 744 -1.11 13.26 21.27
N TYR A 745 -2.44 13.22 21.29
CA TYR A 745 -3.24 14.44 21.28
C TYR A 745 -2.84 15.29 22.49
N SER A 746 -2.50 16.56 22.25
CA SER A 746 -2.21 17.51 23.32
C SER A 746 -2.94 18.83 23.03
N PRO A 747 -3.85 19.30 23.89
CA PRO A 747 -4.53 20.57 23.67
C PRO A 747 -3.55 21.75 23.85
N GLN A 748 -3.84 22.89 23.21
CA GLN A 748 -2.97 24.07 23.23
C GLN A 748 -2.75 24.67 24.63
N ASP A 749 -3.68 24.45 25.57
CA ASP A 749 -3.59 24.91 26.95
C ASP A 749 -2.77 23.97 27.85
N ALA A 750 -2.35 22.79 27.35
CA ALA A 750 -1.46 21.90 28.09
C ALA A 750 -0.03 22.48 28.13
N PRO A 751 0.57 22.67 29.32
CA PRO A 751 1.95 23.17 29.42
C PRO A 751 2.92 22.16 28.81
N TRP A 752 3.96 22.65 28.13
CA TRP A 752 5.04 21.80 27.62
C TRP A 752 5.59 20.88 28.75
N PRO A 753 5.80 19.58 28.50
CA PRO A 753 5.86 18.88 27.20
C PRO A 753 4.50 18.46 26.60
N GLY A 754 3.39 18.99 27.10
CA GLY A 754 2.06 18.60 26.65
C GLY A 754 1.71 17.19 27.12
N TRP A 755 0.67 16.62 26.55
CA TRP A 755 0.29 15.24 26.85
C TRP A 755 1.26 14.24 26.21
N GLN A 756 1.53 13.15 26.91
CA GLN A 756 2.49 12.13 26.52
C GLN A 756 1.83 10.77 26.50
N PHE A 757 2.26 9.93 25.57
CA PHE A 757 1.97 8.50 25.62
C PHE A 757 3.00 7.80 26.51
N TYR A 758 2.65 6.65 27.10
CA TYR A 758 3.54 5.98 28.05
C TYR A 758 4.86 5.52 27.40
N ALA A 759 4.81 5.19 26.10
CA ALA A 759 5.93 4.73 25.31
C ALA A 759 6.49 5.82 24.41
N SER A 760 7.81 5.83 24.25
CA SER A 760 8.49 6.64 23.24
C SER A 760 8.29 6.01 21.84
N VAL A 761 8.39 6.76 20.74
CA VAL A 761 8.87 8.14 20.59
C VAL A 761 7.71 9.09 20.28
N ASN A 762 7.69 10.28 20.90
CA ASN A 762 6.71 11.31 20.57
C ASN A 762 7.15 12.06 19.29
N MET A 763 6.46 11.79 18.19
CA MET A 763 6.73 12.39 16.88
C MET A 763 5.98 13.71 16.65
N GLY A 764 5.32 14.25 17.67
CA GLY A 764 4.45 15.42 17.58
C GLY A 764 5.14 16.75 17.86
N PRO A 765 4.41 17.87 17.75
CA PRO A 765 4.92 19.22 17.98
C PRO A 765 5.64 19.42 19.32
N THR A 766 5.26 18.68 20.36
CA THR A 766 5.85 18.79 21.69
C THR A 766 7.00 17.80 21.95
N GLY A 767 7.27 16.88 21.02
CA GLY A 767 8.29 15.83 21.16
C GLY A 767 9.73 16.27 20.93
N GLY A 768 9.95 17.50 20.43
CA GLY A 768 11.27 18.10 20.21
C GLY A 768 11.86 17.94 18.81
N LEU A 769 11.33 17.03 17.99
CA LEU A 769 11.81 16.77 16.64
C LEU A 769 11.10 17.60 15.56
N TRP A 770 9.99 18.25 15.92
CA TRP A 770 9.02 18.81 14.98
C TRP A 770 9.57 19.88 14.03
N LYS A 771 10.56 20.66 14.48
CA LYS A 771 11.18 21.73 13.70
C LYS A 771 11.78 21.22 12.38
N ASP A 772 12.48 20.08 12.46
CA ASP A 772 13.26 19.49 11.37
C ASP A 772 12.63 18.19 10.82
N LEU A 773 11.57 17.69 11.48
CA LEU A 773 10.77 16.55 11.02
C LEU A 773 10.25 16.67 9.57
N PRO A 774 9.88 17.85 9.03
CA PRO A 774 9.49 17.97 7.62
C PRO A 774 10.56 17.50 6.63
N ALA A 775 11.85 17.67 6.95
CA ALA A 775 12.94 17.18 6.10
C ALA A 775 12.98 15.65 6.06
N TYR A 776 12.83 15.01 7.23
CA TYR A 776 12.68 13.56 7.35
C TYR A 776 11.41 13.04 6.64
N ASN A 777 10.27 13.71 6.82
CA ASN A 777 9.02 13.31 6.15
C ASN A 777 9.12 13.45 4.63
N ALA A 778 9.87 14.43 4.11
CA ALA A 778 10.14 14.55 2.68
C ALA A 778 11.02 13.38 2.17
N TYR A 779 12.05 12.97 2.93
CA TYR A 779 12.84 11.78 2.65
C TYR A 779 11.95 10.52 2.55
N VAL A 780 11.12 10.28 3.57
CA VAL A 780 10.14 9.17 3.57
C VAL A 780 9.24 9.25 2.34
N THR A 781 8.72 10.44 2.04
CA THR A 781 7.80 10.66 0.92
C THR A 781 8.41 10.26 -0.41
N ARG A 782 9.66 10.66 -0.67
CA ARG A 782 10.38 10.31 -1.91
C ARG A 782 10.66 8.81 -1.98
N CYS A 783 11.13 8.19 -0.90
CA CYS A 783 11.36 6.75 -0.84
C CYS A 783 10.08 5.95 -1.09
N GLN A 784 9.00 6.26 -0.37
CA GLN A 784 7.72 5.56 -0.52
C GLN A 784 7.08 5.79 -1.90
N SER A 785 7.27 6.95 -2.53
CA SER A 785 6.78 7.19 -3.90
C SER A 785 7.36 6.19 -4.92
N ILE A 786 8.60 5.75 -4.70
CA ILE A 786 9.27 4.73 -5.52
C ILE A 786 8.88 3.33 -5.05
N LEU A 787 8.92 3.07 -3.73
CA LEU A 787 8.65 1.75 -3.15
C LEU A 787 7.18 1.31 -3.26
N GLN A 788 6.25 2.23 -3.52
CA GLN A 788 4.85 1.95 -3.84
C GLN A 788 4.59 1.87 -5.36
N SER A 789 5.57 2.23 -6.19
CA SER A 789 5.46 2.16 -7.66
C SER A 789 5.89 0.80 -8.21
N GLY A 790 5.36 0.40 -9.37
CA GLY A 790 5.75 -0.86 -10.01
C GLY A 790 5.40 -2.11 -9.18
N ARG A 791 6.06 -3.23 -9.48
CA ARG A 791 5.83 -4.54 -8.83
C ARG A 791 7.04 -4.98 -8.02
N PRO A 792 6.89 -5.75 -6.94
CA PRO A 792 8.03 -6.38 -6.28
C PRO A 792 8.81 -7.27 -7.26
N ASP A 793 10.15 -7.29 -7.16
CA ASP A 793 11.02 -8.09 -8.02
C ASP A 793 11.98 -8.96 -7.18
N ASN A 794 11.43 -10.02 -6.59
CA ASN A 794 12.14 -11.01 -5.79
C ASN A 794 12.42 -12.28 -6.61
N ASP A 795 13.64 -12.81 -6.54
CA ASP A 795 14.05 -13.98 -7.34
C ASP A 795 13.65 -15.32 -6.70
N VAL A 796 13.47 -15.34 -5.38
CA VAL A 796 13.28 -16.56 -4.59
C VAL A 796 11.93 -16.57 -3.88
N LEU A 797 11.20 -17.67 -4.01
CA LEU A 797 10.04 -17.98 -3.18
C LEU A 797 10.44 -18.98 -2.09
N LEU A 798 10.61 -18.50 -0.85
CA LEU A 798 11.07 -19.32 0.28
C LEU A 798 9.87 -19.86 1.07
N TYR A 799 9.76 -21.18 1.15
CA TYR A 799 8.72 -21.85 1.92
C TYR A 799 8.91 -21.66 3.44
N TRP A 800 7.84 -21.30 4.15
CA TRP A 800 7.78 -21.20 5.61
C TRP A 800 7.30 -22.53 6.23
N PRO A 801 8.19 -23.38 6.79
CA PRO A 801 7.83 -24.71 7.30
C PRO A 801 7.22 -24.65 8.71
N LEU A 802 6.08 -23.96 8.85
CA LEU A 802 5.44 -23.73 10.16
C LEU A 802 5.05 -25.03 10.89
N ASP A 803 4.71 -26.07 10.15
CA ASP A 803 4.32 -27.36 10.74
C ASP A 803 5.45 -28.02 11.55
N ASP A 804 6.73 -27.77 11.23
CA ASP A 804 7.85 -28.25 12.06
C ASP A 804 7.88 -27.55 13.41
N LEU A 805 7.68 -26.23 13.40
CA LEU A 805 7.60 -25.43 14.60
C LEU A 805 6.40 -25.87 15.47
N TRP A 806 5.27 -26.19 14.84
CA TRP A 806 4.09 -26.71 15.54
C TRP A 806 4.17 -28.17 15.97
N HIS A 807 5.14 -28.98 15.52
CA HIS A 807 5.30 -30.36 15.97
C HIS A 807 6.05 -30.42 17.30
N SER A 808 5.39 -29.97 18.36
CA SER A 808 5.91 -29.96 19.74
C SER A 808 4.86 -30.44 20.73
N ASP A 809 5.26 -31.28 21.69
CA ASP A 809 4.44 -31.74 22.80
C ASP A 809 4.32 -30.73 23.95
N GLU A 810 4.95 -29.56 23.85
CA GLU A 810 4.93 -28.51 24.89
C GLU A 810 3.83 -27.47 24.69
N GLY A 811 3.01 -27.23 25.72
CA GLY A 811 1.98 -26.19 25.71
C GLY A 811 0.88 -26.36 24.64
N LEU A 812 -0.21 -25.62 24.76
CA LEU A 812 -1.26 -25.58 23.72
C LEU A 812 -0.95 -24.51 22.67
N MET A 813 -0.57 -23.31 23.15
CA MET A 813 -0.33 -22.14 22.31
C MET A 813 1.14 -21.97 22.00
N MET A 814 1.42 -21.40 20.83
CA MET A 814 2.77 -21.02 20.41
C MET A 814 2.73 -19.65 19.76
N THR A 815 2.91 -18.60 20.56
CA THR A 815 2.84 -17.21 20.13
C THR A 815 4.10 -16.80 19.37
N LEU A 816 3.94 -16.25 18.17
CA LEU A 816 5.05 -15.83 17.30
C LEU A 816 5.32 -14.32 17.46
N THR A 817 5.83 -13.92 18.63
CA THR A 817 6.00 -12.50 19.00
C THR A 817 7.26 -11.89 18.41
N ILE A 818 7.26 -10.57 18.23
CA ILE A 818 8.44 -9.82 17.79
C ILE A 818 9.51 -9.68 18.90
N HIS A 819 9.13 -9.84 20.18
CA HIS A 819 10.01 -9.61 21.33
C HIS A 819 10.90 -10.82 21.71
N ASN A 820 10.58 -12.02 21.23
CA ASN A 820 11.27 -13.27 21.62
C ASN A 820 11.65 -14.14 20.42
N GLN A 821 12.07 -13.50 19.33
CA GLN A 821 12.43 -14.16 18.08
C GLN A 821 13.56 -15.20 18.25
N ASP A 822 14.40 -15.06 19.28
CA ASP A 822 15.40 -16.06 19.69
C ASP A 822 14.79 -17.44 19.99
N LYS A 823 13.55 -17.47 20.49
CA LYS A 823 12.88 -18.70 20.93
C LYS A 823 12.22 -19.49 19.79
N TRP A 824 11.85 -18.84 18.69
CA TRP A 824 11.04 -19.48 17.64
C TRP A 824 11.55 -19.22 16.23
N LEU A 825 12.20 -18.08 15.96
CA LEU A 825 12.64 -17.68 14.62
C LEU A 825 14.14 -17.87 14.43
N TRP A 826 14.99 -17.22 15.22
CA TRP A 826 16.45 -17.13 14.95
C TRP A 826 17.17 -18.48 14.93
N THR A 827 16.67 -19.43 15.71
CA THR A 827 17.20 -20.80 15.78
C THR A 827 16.61 -21.73 14.70
N SER A 828 15.61 -21.28 13.95
CA SER A 828 14.95 -22.08 12.92
C SER A 828 15.81 -22.21 11.65
N PRO A 829 15.76 -23.36 10.96
CA PRO A 829 16.41 -23.51 9.65
C PRO A 829 15.90 -22.51 8.60
N PHE A 830 14.65 -22.09 8.71
CA PHE A 830 14.08 -21.05 7.84
C PHE A 830 14.78 -19.71 8.02
N TYR A 831 15.00 -19.25 9.26
CA TYR A 831 15.68 -17.99 9.50
C TYR A 831 17.11 -18.02 8.97
N GLN A 832 17.80 -19.15 9.11
CA GLN A 832 19.14 -19.33 8.55
C GLN A 832 19.10 -19.21 7.02
N ALA A 833 18.17 -19.89 6.35
CA ALA A 833 18.00 -19.77 4.90
C ALA A 833 17.64 -18.34 4.45
N ALA A 834 16.71 -17.68 5.14
CA ALA A 834 16.33 -16.30 4.87
C ALA A 834 17.51 -15.32 5.04
N THR A 835 18.32 -15.52 6.08
CA THR A 835 19.51 -14.72 6.37
C THR A 835 20.59 -14.96 5.31
N THR A 836 20.84 -16.20 4.90
CA THR A 836 21.78 -16.50 3.81
C THR A 836 21.37 -15.83 2.51
N LEU A 837 20.08 -15.89 2.14
CA LEU A 837 19.57 -15.20 0.95
C LEU A 837 19.81 -13.68 1.04
N TRP A 838 19.48 -13.09 2.18
CA TRP A 838 19.70 -11.67 2.45
C TRP A 838 21.18 -11.25 2.34
N GLU A 839 22.06 -11.95 3.05
CA GLU A 839 23.50 -11.65 3.12
C GLU A 839 24.20 -11.85 1.76
N LYS A 840 23.73 -12.81 0.96
CA LYS A 840 24.31 -13.11 -0.36
C LYS A 840 23.71 -12.27 -1.49
N GLY A 841 22.66 -11.50 -1.23
CA GLY A 841 22.05 -10.61 -2.23
C GLY A 841 21.02 -11.28 -3.13
N TYR A 842 20.30 -12.29 -2.62
CA TYR A 842 19.17 -12.93 -3.29
C TYR A 842 17.84 -12.41 -2.70
N PRO A 843 17.10 -11.55 -3.42
CA PRO A 843 15.84 -11.03 -2.91
C PRO A 843 14.77 -12.12 -2.88
N ALA A 844 14.05 -12.21 -1.77
CA ALA A 844 13.09 -13.28 -1.50
C ALA A 844 11.76 -12.79 -0.90
N ASP A 845 10.69 -13.55 -1.17
CA ASP A 845 9.45 -13.53 -0.41
C ASP A 845 9.18 -14.89 0.26
N TYR A 846 8.43 -14.87 1.35
CA TYR A 846 8.04 -16.05 2.12
C TYR A 846 6.64 -16.54 1.76
N VAL A 847 6.47 -17.85 1.65
CA VAL A 847 5.19 -18.46 1.26
C VAL A 847 4.72 -19.54 2.24
N SER A 848 3.42 -19.51 2.57
CA SER A 848 2.73 -20.54 3.33
C SER A 848 2.24 -21.68 2.44
N ASP A 849 1.88 -22.84 3.01
CA ASP A 849 1.20 -23.93 2.28
C ASP A 849 -0.02 -23.44 1.50
N ARG A 850 -0.84 -22.57 2.12
CA ARG A 850 -2.09 -22.08 1.55
C ARG A 850 -1.85 -21.17 0.35
N LEU A 851 -0.91 -20.24 0.44
CA LEU A 851 -0.57 -19.36 -0.68
C LEU A 851 0.21 -20.11 -1.77
N LEU A 852 1.11 -21.02 -1.41
CA LEU A 852 1.86 -21.84 -2.36
C LEU A 852 0.95 -22.69 -3.24
N SER A 853 -0.18 -23.16 -2.71
CA SER A 853 -1.18 -23.90 -3.49
C SER A 853 -1.82 -23.10 -4.63
N LYS A 854 -1.68 -21.76 -4.60
CA LYS A 854 -2.16 -20.83 -5.62
C LYS A 854 -1.07 -20.41 -6.60
N ALA A 855 0.19 -20.78 -6.34
CA ALA A 855 1.29 -20.47 -7.23
C ALA A 855 1.13 -21.24 -8.54
N ARG A 856 1.52 -20.61 -9.65
CA ARG A 856 1.47 -21.21 -10.99
C ARG A 856 2.78 -20.99 -11.72
N TRP A 857 3.12 -21.90 -12.62
CA TRP A 857 4.20 -21.65 -13.58
C TRP A 857 3.64 -20.85 -14.77
N ASP A 858 4.33 -19.78 -15.15
CA ASP A 858 4.02 -18.96 -16.32
C ASP A 858 5.32 -18.67 -17.08
N GLU A 859 5.47 -19.33 -18.23
CA GLU A 859 6.61 -19.26 -19.17
C GLU A 859 7.98 -19.57 -18.55
N ASP A 860 8.51 -18.66 -17.75
CA ASP A 860 9.86 -18.63 -17.19
C ASP A 860 9.91 -18.43 -15.67
N ALA A 861 8.77 -18.22 -15.01
CA ALA A 861 8.71 -17.93 -13.58
C ALA A 861 7.52 -18.61 -12.88
N VAL A 862 7.67 -18.78 -11.56
CA VAL A 862 6.55 -19.05 -10.66
C VAL A 862 5.86 -17.72 -10.34
N GLU A 863 4.60 -17.59 -10.70
CA GLU A 863 3.77 -16.42 -10.36
C GLU A 863 2.92 -16.67 -9.12
N LEU A 864 2.87 -15.67 -8.25
CA LEU A 864 1.95 -15.62 -7.13
C LEU A 864 1.67 -14.16 -6.73
N GLY A 865 0.39 -13.76 -6.79
CA GLY A 865 -0.03 -12.38 -6.53
C GLY A 865 0.60 -11.40 -7.53
N SER A 866 1.43 -10.50 -7.02
CA SER A 866 2.19 -9.53 -7.82
C SER A 866 3.65 -9.94 -8.07
N GLY A 867 4.11 -11.05 -7.49
CA GLY A 867 5.48 -11.54 -7.59
C GLY A 867 5.70 -12.55 -8.71
N ARG A 868 6.91 -12.56 -9.27
CA ARG A 868 7.44 -13.55 -10.22
C ARG A 868 8.76 -14.07 -9.70
N TYR A 869 8.88 -15.38 -9.48
CA TYR A 869 10.01 -16.02 -8.80
C TYR A 869 10.68 -17.03 -9.72
N GLN A 870 12.01 -17.08 -9.73
CA GLN A 870 12.78 -18.00 -10.57
C GLN A 870 12.91 -19.39 -9.92
N VAL A 871 12.97 -19.45 -8.58
CA VAL A 871 13.11 -20.70 -7.83
C VAL A 871 12.18 -20.76 -6.62
N VAL A 872 11.78 -21.99 -6.27
CA VAL A 872 11.14 -22.29 -4.99
C VAL A 872 12.17 -22.93 -4.07
N VAL A 873 12.39 -22.36 -2.89
CA VAL A 873 13.32 -22.89 -1.89
C VAL A 873 12.52 -23.49 -0.74
N VAL A 874 12.80 -24.74 -0.44
CA VAL A 874 12.33 -25.44 0.75
C VAL A 874 13.52 -25.54 1.72
N PRO A 875 13.54 -24.75 2.81
CA PRO A 875 14.58 -24.87 3.84
C PRO A 875 14.49 -26.25 4.51
N PRO A 876 15.48 -26.65 5.34
CA PRO A 876 15.43 -27.93 6.02
C PRO A 876 14.11 -28.07 6.78
N CYS A 877 13.31 -29.06 6.39
CA CYS A 877 12.02 -29.34 7.00
C CYS A 877 11.83 -30.84 7.20
N ARG A 878 11.36 -31.25 8.38
CA ARG A 878 11.17 -32.66 8.72
C ARG A 878 9.76 -33.11 8.36
N VAL A 879 8.74 -32.31 8.66
CA VAL A 879 7.34 -32.58 8.29
C VAL A 879 6.84 -31.68 7.16
N MET A 880 6.13 -32.28 6.20
CA MET A 880 5.42 -31.56 5.14
C MET A 880 4.16 -32.30 4.74
N SER A 881 3.09 -31.57 4.43
CA SER A 881 1.86 -32.21 3.93
C SER A 881 2.09 -32.81 2.53
N PRO A 882 1.52 -33.99 2.20
CA PRO A 882 1.63 -34.55 0.86
C PRO A 882 1.08 -33.62 -0.23
N ALA A 883 0.05 -32.82 0.09
CA ALA A 883 -0.50 -31.82 -0.84
C ALA A 883 0.50 -30.70 -1.12
N THR A 884 1.21 -30.21 -0.10
CA THR A 884 2.25 -29.18 -0.25
C THR A 884 3.41 -29.70 -1.09
N LEU A 885 3.89 -30.93 -0.82
CA LEU A 885 4.93 -31.54 -1.63
C LEU A 885 4.47 -31.71 -3.09
N GLU A 886 3.24 -32.15 -3.33
CA GLU A 886 2.70 -32.27 -4.69
C GLU A 886 2.58 -30.91 -5.38
N ASN A 887 2.19 -29.84 -4.69
CA ASN A 887 2.17 -28.49 -5.27
C ASN A 887 3.57 -28.06 -5.73
N VAL A 888 4.59 -28.26 -4.89
CA VAL A 888 6.00 -27.96 -5.22
C VAL A 888 6.47 -28.80 -6.41
N LEU A 889 6.22 -30.11 -6.40
CA LEU A 889 6.61 -31.00 -7.49
C LEU A 889 5.83 -30.73 -8.78
N SER A 890 4.58 -30.28 -8.68
CA SER A 890 3.77 -29.86 -9.84
C SER A 890 4.37 -28.64 -10.52
N LEU A 891 4.81 -27.63 -9.75
CA LEU A 891 5.55 -26.49 -10.29
C LEU A 891 6.83 -26.94 -11.00
N ALA A 892 7.59 -27.85 -10.38
CA ALA A 892 8.79 -28.42 -11.00
C ALA A 892 8.48 -29.12 -12.32
N ARG A 893 7.43 -29.95 -12.38
CA ARG A 893 6.98 -30.62 -13.61
C ARG A 893 6.62 -29.64 -14.72
N GLN A 894 6.09 -28.46 -14.37
CA GLN A 894 5.68 -27.43 -15.34
C GLN A 894 6.85 -26.61 -15.88
N GLY A 895 7.96 -26.52 -15.15
CA GLY A 895 9.15 -25.77 -15.60
C GLY A 895 9.99 -25.18 -14.47
N ALA A 896 9.46 -25.10 -13.25
CA ALA A 896 10.15 -24.45 -12.14
C ALA A 896 11.40 -25.22 -11.68
N THR A 897 12.35 -24.50 -11.08
CA THR A 897 13.44 -25.09 -10.31
C THR A 897 13.07 -25.08 -8.82
N VAL A 898 13.11 -26.24 -8.18
CA VAL A 898 12.85 -26.43 -6.75
C VAL A 898 14.12 -26.85 -6.03
N LEU A 899 14.45 -26.17 -4.93
CA LEU A 899 15.63 -26.45 -4.10
C LEU A 899 15.17 -26.99 -2.75
N PHE A 900 15.55 -28.23 -2.39
CA PHE A 900 15.42 -28.72 -1.02
C PHE A 900 16.78 -28.61 -0.32
N VAL A 901 16.87 -27.74 0.68
CA VAL A 901 18.10 -27.55 1.45
C VAL A 901 18.33 -28.78 2.34
N ASP A 902 19.54 -29.33 2.24
CA ASP A 902 20.01 -30.57 2.88
C ASP A 902 19.28 -31.84 2.45
N ALA A 903 17.97 -31.95 2.69
CA ALA A 903 17.17 -33.14 2.36
C ALA A 903 15.68 -32.82 2.13
N PRO A 904 14.95 -33.64 1.37
CA PRO A 904 13.48 -33.56 1.28
C PRO A 904 12.80 -33.93 2.62
N PRO A 905 11.52 -33.57 2.82
CA PRO A 905 10.78 -33.89 4.04
C PRO A 905 10.65 -35.39 4.27
N GLN A 906 10.62 -35.80 5.55
CA GLN A 906 10.68 -37.21 5.95
C GLN A 906 9.34 -37.76 6.49
N ASP A 907 8.47 -36.88 7.00
CA ASP A 907 7.21 -37.26 7.61
C ASP A 907 6.09 -36.23 7.32
N VAL A 908 4.87 -36.51 7.80
CA VAL A 908 3.69 -35.66 7.65
C VAL A 908 3.29 -35.02 8.98
N PRO A 909 2.69 -33.81 8.97
CA PRO A 909 2.20 -33.13 10.18
C PRO A 909 0.88 -33.71 10.68
N GLY A 910 0.49 -33.45 11.94
CA GLY A 910 -0.82 -33.83 12.50
C GLY A 910 -1.08 -35.34 12.62
N LEU A 911 -2.24 -35.70 13.21
CA LEU A 911 -2.57 -37.10 13.54
C LEU A 911 -3.55 -37.75 12.54
N SER A 912 -4.48 -36.98 11.99
CA SER A 912 -5.55 -37.48 11.12
C SER A 912 -5.04 -38.34 9.98
N ASP A 913 -5.56 -39.55 9.78
CA ASP A 913 -5.21 -40.47 8.69
C ASP A 913 -3.69 -40.61 8.40
N ILE A 914 -2.85 -40.56 9.45
CA ILE A 914 -1.40 -40.49 9.34
C ILE A 914 -0.80 -41.62 8.49
N GLY A 915 -1.35 -42.83 8.58
CA GLY A 915 -0.86 -44.00 7.85
C GLY A 915 -0.97 -43.83 6.33
N ASN A 916 -2.10 -43.34 5.83
CA ASN A 916 -2.29 -43.06 4.40
C ASN A 916 -1.46 -41.86 3.97
N ARG A 917 -1.41 -40.78 4.76
CA ARG A 917 -0.65 -39.58 4.41
C ARG A 917 0.86 -39.85 4.33
N ARG A 918 1.42 -40.65 5.25
CA ARG A 918 2.82 -41.16 5.15
C ARG A 918 3.05 -42.02 3.91
N ARG A 919 2.07 -42.85 3.51
CA ARG A 919 2.16 -43.61 2.25
C ARG A 919 2.13 -42.68 1.04
N ALA A 920 1.28 -41.65 1.04
CA ALA A 920 1.21 -40.67 -0.04
C ALA A 920 2.52 -39.87 -0.17
N LEU A 921 3.07 -39.37 0.94
CA LEU A 921 4.37 -38.68 0.96
C LEU A 921 5.47 -39.56 0.37
N ARG A 922 5.59 -40.82 0.84
CA ARG A 922 6.60 -41.75 0.32
C ARG A 922 6.44 -42.03 -1.18
N ARG A 923 5.21 -42.15 -1.69
CA ARG A 923 4.97 -42.33 -3.14
C ARG A 923 5.46 -41.12 -3.93
N LEU A 924 5.20 -39.91 -3.44
CA LEU A 924 5.67 -38.68 -4.08
C LEU A 924 7.21 -38.61 -4.10
N LEU A 925 7.85 -38.86 -2.95
CA LEU A 925 9.31 -38.88 -2.85
C LEU A 925 9.95 -39.97 -3.71
N GLN A 926 9.31 -41.14 -3.86
CA GLN A 926 9.76 -42.20 -4.77
C GLN A 926 9.81 -41.74 -6.23
N THR A 927 8.99 -40.77 -6.65
CA THR A 927 9.05 -40.24 -8.03
C THR A 927 10.35 -39.48 -8.33
N LEU A 928 11.08 -39.08 -7.29
CA LEU A 928 12.35 -38.36 -7.41
C LEU A 928 13.55 -39.30 -7.60
N ASP A 929 13.44 -40.57 -7.19
CA ASP A 929 14.58 -41.51 -7.06
C ASP A 929 15.75 -40.91 -6.25
N TYR A 930 15.44 -40.15 -5.20
CA TYR A 930 16.43 -39.45 -4.38
C TYR A 930 17.32 -40.43 -3.60
N PHE A 931 18.62 -40.11 -3.57
CA PHE A 931 19.62 -40.69 -2.68
C PHE A 931 20.48 -39.55 -2.12
N GLU A 932 20.95 -39.72 -0.89
CA GLU A 932 21.77 -38.72 -0.23
C GLU A 932 23.05 -38.46 -1.03
N PRO A 933 23.30 -37.21 -1.48
CA PRO A 933 24.51 -36.88 -2.21
C PRO A 933 25.75 -37.03 -1.32
N GLN A 934 26.93 -37.16 -1.93
CA GLN A 934 28.18 -37.01 -1.17
C GLN A 934 28.21 -35.61 -0.54
N ARG A 935 28.81 -35.50 0.65
CA ARG A 935 29.09 -34.20 1.28
C ARG A 935 29.71 -33.27 0.25
N ASP A 936 29.24 -32.03 0.20
CA ASP A 936 29.69 -30.99 -0.73
C ASP A 936 29.22 -31.10 -2.20
N SER A 937 28.32 -32.02 -2.53
CA SER A 937 27.73 -32.15 -3.88
C SER A 937 26.23 -31.81 -3.93
N VAL A 938 25.75 -31.39 -5.11
CA VAL A 938 24.32 -31.10 -5.37
C VAL A 938 23.73 -32.27 -6.16
N TRP A 939 22.74 -32.94 -5.59
CA TRP A 939 21.94 -33.93 -6.31
C TRP A 939 20.94 -33.20 -7.23
N ARG A 940 20.79 -33.68 -8.47
CA ARG A 940 19.94 -33.03 -9.48
C ARG A 940 19.03 -34.04 -10.15
N ARG A 941 17.75 -33.70 -10.31
CA ARG A 941 16.78 -34.51 -11.03
C ARG A 941 15.88 -33.66 -11.92
N PRO A 942 16.01 -33.79 -13.25
CA PRO A 942 15.00 -33.27 -14.18
C PRO A 942 13.65 -33.94 -13.91
N ILE A 943 12.58 -33.14 -13.91
CA ILE A 943 11.20 -33.64 -13.74
C ILE A 943 10.27 -32.80 -14.60
N GLY A 944 9.57 -33.43 -15.54
CA GLY A 944 8.81 -32.70 -16.56
C GLY A 944 9.71 -31.73 -17.33
N SER A 945 9.32 -30.45 -17.41
CA SER A 945 10.11 -29.38 -18.04
C SER A 945 11.03 -28.62 -17.09
N GLY A 946 10.99 -28.90 -15.77
CA GLY A 946 11.83 -28.26 -14.77
C GLY A 946 12.75 -29.25 -14.05
N GLN A 947 13.13 -28.92 -12.81
CA GLN A 947 14.10 -29.71 -12.05
C GLN A 947 13.96 -29.56 -10.54
N VAL A 948 14.45 -30.58 -9.83
CA VAL A 948 14.61 -30.60 -8.37
C VAL A 948 16.11 -30.73 -8.05
N LEU A 949 16.59 -29.86 -7.16
CA LEU A 949 17.94 -29.92 -6.59
C LEU A 949 17.86 -30.21 -5.09
N VAL A 950 18.82 -30.99 -4.59
CA VAL A 950 18.96 -31.29 -3.15
C VAL A 950 20.44 -31.20 -2.76
N GLY A 951 20.75 -30.53 -1.65
CA GLY A 951 22.10 -30.46 -1.10
C GLY A 951 22.41 -29.14 -0.40
N ASP A 952 23.67 -28.72 -0.47
CA ASP A 952 24.16 -27.46 0.11
C ASP A 952 23.48 -26.24 -0.52
N PHE A 953 23.05 -25.29 0.32
CA PHE A 953 22.18 -24.20 -0.13
C PHE A 953 22.85 -23.26 -1.12
N GLU A 954 24.05 -22.75 -0.82
CA GLU A 954 24.75 -21.79 -1.68
C GLU A 954 25.10 -22.43 -3.03
N LYS A 955 25.61 -23.67 -3.03
CA LYS A 955 25.91 -24.41 -4.27
C LYS A 955 24.67 -24.67 -5.11
N MET A 956 23.51 -24.84 -4.49
CA MET A 956 22.25 -24.99 -5.21
C MET A 956 21.77 -23.69 -5.85
N LEU A 957 21.96 -22.54 -5.20
CA LEU A 957 21.65 -21.23 -5.78
C LEU A 957 22.49 -20.99 -7.04
N ASP A 958 23.79 -21.31 -6.99
CA ASP A 958 24.68 -21.27 -8.15
C ASP A 958 24.26 -22.27 -9.25
N ALA A 959 23.93 -23.51 -8.85
CA ALA A 959 23.48 -24.54 -9.77
C ALA A 959 22.16 -24.21 -10.47
N ALA A 960 21.29 -23.44 -9.81
CA ALA A 960 20.04 -22.95 -10.38
C ALA A 960 20.25 -21.78 -11.36
N GLY A 961 21.46 -21.22 -11.45
CA GLY A 961 21.79 -20.11 -12.34
C GLY A 961 21.24 -18.75 -11.89
N LEU A 962 20.87 -18.63 -10.62
CA LEU A 962 20.36 -17.37 -10.07
C LEU A 962 21.47 -16.31 -10.06
N ARG A 963 21.12 -15.10 -10.48
CA ARG A 963 22.03 -13.94 -10.39
C ARG A 963 21.77 -13.19 -9.10
N ARG A 964 22.76 -13.17 -8.21
CA ARG A 964 22.73 -12.36 -6.98
C ARG A 964 23.11 -10.91 -7.23
N GLU A 965 22.66 -10.03 -6.36
CA GLU A 965 23.10 -8.64 -6.30
C GLU A 965 24.45 -8.53 -5.57
N THR A 966 25.54 -8.34 -6.31
CA THR A 966 26.90 -8.28 -5.74
C THR A 966 27.19 -7.01 -4.92
N ALA A 967 26.29 -6.02 -4.96
CA ALA A 967 26.43 -4.80 -4.17
C ALA A 967 26.56 -5.09 -2.67
N VAL A 968 25.97 -6.20 -2.19
CA VAL A 968 26.05 -6.63 -0.79
C VAL A 968 27.47 -6.88 -0.29
N ASP A 969 28.39 -7.25 -1.19
CA ASP A 969 29.80 -7.51 -0.88
C ASP A 969 30.55 -6.22 -0.50
N ASN A 970 29.98 -5.05 -0.81
CA ASN A 970 30.54 -3.72 -0.54
C ASN A 970 29.74 -2.96 0.52
N GLY A 971 29.04 -3.68 1.41
CA GLY A 971 28.26 -3.07 2.50
C GLY A 971 26.96 -2.39 2.06
N LEU A 972 26.49 -2.60 0.83
CA LEU A 972 25.17 -2.14 0.40
C LEU A 972 24.08 -3.15 0.76
N ARG A 973 22.87 -2.66 0.97
CA ARG A 973 21.65 -3.45 1.04
C ARG A 973 20.61 -2.83 0.13
N MET A 974 19.69 -3.65 -0.37
CA MET A 974 18.71 -3.16 -1.33
C MET A 974 17.38 -3.89 -1.32
N VAL A 975 16.35 -3.19 -1.80
CA VAL A 975 15.09 -3.77 -2.27
C VAL A 975 14.87 -3.33 -3.71
N ARG A 976 14.37 -4.26 -4.53
CA ARG A 976 14.19 -4.08 -5.97
C ARG A 976 12.71 -4.16 -6.34
N ARG A 977 12.28 -3.27 -7.23
CA ARG A 977 10.94 -3.25 -7.83
C ARG A 977 11.07 -3.16 -9.34
N SER A 978 10.20 -3.82 -10.08
CA SER A 978 10.15 -3.74 -11.54
C SER A 978 9.13 -2.71 -12.00
N HIS A 979 9.45 -2.01 -13.09
CA HIS A 979 8.54 -1.18 -13.87
C HIS A 979 8.61 -1.58 -15.34
N SER A 980 7.76 -1.00 -16.19
CA SER A 980 7.61 -1.43 -17.60
C SER A 980 8.85 -1.30 -18.49
N LYS A 981 9.92 -0.63 -18.03
CA LYS A 981 11.15 -0.36 -18.80
C LYS A 981 12.43 -0.79 -18.08
N GLY A 982 12.34 -1.36 -16.88
CA GLY A 982 13.50 -1.64 -16.03
C GLY A 982 13.14 -1.78 -14.56
N HIS A 983 14.02 -1.31 -13.67
CA HIS A 983 13.90 -1.57 -12.24
C HIS A 983 14.19 -0.33 -11.39
N HIS A 984 13.51 -0.24 -10.25
CA HIS A 984 13.87 0.65 -9.14
C HIS A 984 14.63 -0.15 -8.08
N TYR A 985 15.64 0.49 -7.51
CA TYR A 985 16.40 0.02 -6.38
C TYR A 985 16.34 1.08 -5.30
N PHE A 986 15.91 0.70 -4.10
CA PHE A 986 16.28 1.43 -2.89
C PHE A 986 17.60 0.84 -2.40
N LEU A 987 18.64 1.67 -2.32
CA LEU A 987 19.98 1.31 -1.88
C LEU A 987 20.24 1.98 -0.54
N ALA A 988 20.70 1.23 0.46
CA ALA A 988 21.19 1.77 1.72
C ALA A 988 22.60 1.23 2.02
N HIS A 989 23.52 2.10 2.39
CA HIS A 989 24.87 1.71 2.74
C HIS A 989 25.00 1.49 4.25
N LEU A 990 25.11 0.21 4.63
CA LEU A 990 25.22 -0.23 6.02
C LEU A 990 26.64 -0.72 6.35
N GLY A 991 27.63 -0.40 5.53
CA GLY A 991 29.04 -0.67 5.79
C GLY A 991 29.71 0.53 6.44
N ASP A 992 30.88 0.30 7.05
CA ASP A 992 31.59 1.32 7.84
C ASP A 992 32.53 2.22 7.00
N GLU A 993 32.86 1.79 5.78
CA GLU A 993 33.80 2.49 4.88
C GLU A 993 33.06 3.09 3.69
N PRO A 994 33.38 4.32 3.24
CA PRO A 994 32.78 4.92 2.06
C PRO A 994 32.92 4.04 0.80
N LEU A 995 31.83 3.96 0.03
CA LEU A 995 31.81 3.31 -1.27
C LEU A 995 32.12 4.34 -2.38
N ASP A 996 33.12 4.03 -3.21
CA ASP A 996 33.42 4.75 -4.45
C ASP A 996 33.87 3.75 -5.52
N GLY A 997 32.95 3.31 -6.39
CA GLY A 997 33.30 2.31 -7.40
C GLY A 997 32.16 1.71 -8.21
N TRP A 998 32.55 0.77 -9.08
CA TRP A 998 31.64 0.05 -9.97
C TRP A 998 30.97 -1.13 -9.29
N ILE A 999 29.64 -1.16 -9.30
CA ILE A 999 28.82 -2.21 -8.73
C ILE A 999 28.10 -2.98 -9.83
N THR A 1000 28.20 -4.31 -9.80
CA THR A 1000 27.53 -5.18 -10.76
C THR A 1000 26.11 -5.49 -10.31
N LEU A 1001 25.14 -5.18 -11.17
CA LEU A 1001 23.72 -5.45 -10.94
C LEU A 1001 23.33 -6.86 -11.42
N ALA A 1002 22.37 -7.48 -10.74
CA ALA A 1002 21.79 -8.74 -11.20
C ALA A 1002 20.92 -8.58 -12.46
N ARG A 1003 20.36 -7.37 -12.67
CA ARG A 1003 19.54 -7.00 -13.84
C ARG A 1003 20.35 -6.21 -14.85
N THR A 1004 20.01 -6.37 -16.12
CA THR A 1004 20.62 -5.62 -17.21
C THR A 1004 20.03 -4.21 -17.28
N ALA A 1005 20.87 -3.23 -17.62
CA ALA A 1005 20.44 -1.88 -17.93
C ALA A 1005 21.34 -1.25 -19.00
N ARG A 1006 20.72 -0.52 -19.93
CA ARG A 1006 21.38 0.33 -20.91
C ARG A 1006 21.69 1.72 -20.35
N SER A 1007 20.82 2.25 -19.50
CA SER A 1007 21.04 3.49 -18.77
C SER A 1007 20.45 3.44 -17.37
N ALA A 1008 20.90 4.33 -16.49
CA ALA A 1008 20.40 4.42 -15.12
C ALA A 1008 20.41 5.85 -14.59
N VAL A 1009 19.55 6.12 -13.62
CA VAL A 1009 19.38 7.41 -12.94
C VAL A 1009 19.61 7.20 -11.45
N LEU A 1010 20.43 8.04 -10.84
CA LEU A 1010 20.58 8.16 -9.40
C LEU A 1010 19.74 9.32 -8.88
N MET A 1011 19.11 9.14 -7.73
CA MET A 1011 18.26 10.13 -7.08
C MET A 1011 18.53 10.11 -5.57
N ASP A 1012 18.82 11.28 -4.99
CA ASP A 1012 19.03 11.42 -3.54
C ASP A 1012 17.69 11.72 -2.84
N PRO A 1013 17.12 10.79 -2.06
CA PRO A 1013 15.85 11.04 -1.37
C PRO A 1013 15.95 12.15 -0.30
N MET A 1014 17.15 12.51 0.19
CA MET A 1014 17.30 13.65 1.10
C MET A 1014 17.11 15.00 0.37
N PHE A 1015 17.57 15.12 -0.87
CA PHE A 1015 17.63 16.38 -1.61
C PHE A 1015 16.89 16.31 -2.95
N GLU A 1016 15.79 17.03 -3.07
CA GLU A 1016 14.88 16.96 -4.22
C GLU A 1016 15.55 17.10 -5.58
N HIS A 1017 16.49 18.06 -5.67
CA HIS A 1017 17.13 18.45 -6.91
C HIS A 1017 18.36 17.61 -7.26
N ARG A 1018 18.80 16.72 -6.37
CA ARG A 1018 20.00 15.89 -6.60
C ARG A 1018 19.59 14.62 -7.33
N ILE A 1019 19.46 14.76 -8.65
CA ILE A 1019 19.12 13.69 -9.58
C ILE A 1019 20.03 13.80 -10.81
N GLY A 1020 20.49 12.67 -11.35
CA GLY A 1020 21.29 12.65 -12.57
C GLY A 1020 21.50 11.26 -13.15
N LEU A 1021 22.00 11.20 -14.37
CA LEU A 1021 22.36 9.96 -15.04
C LEU A 1021 23.58 9.31 -14.37
N SER A 1022 23.44 8.06 -13.96
CA SER A 1022 24.56 7.25 -13.46
C SER A 1022 25.50 6.91 -14.60
N ALA A 1023 26.80 6.83 -14.33
CA ALA A 1023 27.73 6.15 -15.22
C ALA A 1023 27.36 4.65 -15.27
N VAL A 1024 27.21 4.11 -16.48
CA VAL A 1024 26.85 2.71 -16.75
C VAL A 1024 27.83 2.12 -17.73
N ARG A 1025 28.30 0.89 -17.48
CA ARG A 1025 29.10 0.11 -18.44
C ARG A 1025 28.68 -1.35 -18.48
N GLN A 1026 29.05 -2.03 -19.55
CA GLN A 1026 28.90 -3.49 -19.65
C GLN A 1026 30.26 -4.16 -19.42
N THR A 1027 30.28 -5.24 -18.65
CA THR A 1027 31.44 -6.12 -18.50
C THR A 1027 31.61 -7.01 -19.73
N SER A 1028 32.77 -7.67 -19.86
CA SER A 1028 33.07 -8.59 -20.95
C SER A 1028 32.13 -9.82 -21.00
N ASP A 1029 31.55 -10.21 -19.88
CA ASP A 1029 30.54 -11.27 -19.75
C ASP A 1029 29.09 -10.75 -19.93
N GLY A 1030 28.90 -9.49 -20.32
CA GLY A 1030 27.60 -8.89 -20.65
C GLY A 1030 26.76 -8.48 -19.44
N ARG A 1031 27.37 -8.33 -18.26
CA ARG A 1031 26.69 -7.81 -17.06
C ARG A 1031 26.77 -6.28 -17.00
N THR A 1032 25.74 -5.68 -16.43
CA THR A 1032 25.67 -4.24 -16.24
C THR A 1032 26.35 -3.82 -14.94
N GLN A 1033 27.21 -2.81 -15.02
CA GLN A 1033 27.75 -2.12 -13.86
C GLN A 1033 27.32 -0.67 -13.82
N VAL A 1034 27.07 -0.17 -12.61
CA VAL A 1034 26.79 1.23 -12.31
C VAL A 1034 27.85 1.78 -11.36
N TYR A 1035 28.25 3.04 -11.53
CA TYR A 1035 29.19 3.69 -10.62
C TYR A 1035 28.44 4.35 -9.47
N LEU A 1036 28.78 4.00 -8.23
CA LEU A 1036 28.16 4.53 -7.02
C LEU A 1036 29.20 5.21 -6.13
N GLN A 1037 28.82 6.35 -5.55
CA GLN A 1037 29.55 7.05 -4.50
C GLN A 1037 28.60 7.24 -3.30
N MET A 1038 28.84 6.53 -2.19
CA MET A 1038 27.95 6.53 -1.02
C MET A 1038 28.76 6.56 0.29
N GLN A 1039 28.29 7.35 1.26
CA GLN A 1039 28.85 7.35 2.61
C GLN A 1039 28.12 6.32 3.50
N PRO A 1040 28.75 5.81 4.58
CA PRO A 1040 28.06 5.02 5.60
C PRO A 1040 26.76 5.71 6.06
N GLY A 1041 25.66 4.96 6.13
CA GLY A 1041 24.34 5.48 6.52
C GLY A 1041 23.55 6.21 5.42
N GLN A 1042 24.15 6.45 4.24
CA GLN A 1042 23.46 7.08 3.11
C GLN A 1042 22.53 6.09 2.39
N SER A 1043 21.40 6.59 1.91
CA SER A 1043 20.51 5.87 0.99
C SER A 1043 20.28 6.63 -0.31
N LEU A 1044 20.16 5.90 -1.41
CA LEU A 1044 19.91 6.42 -2.76
C LEU A 1044 18.83 5.59 -3.46
N ILE A 1045 18.15 6.21 -4.42
CA ILE A 1045 17.33 5.49 -5.39
C ILE A 1045 18.14 5.33 -6.68
N LEU A 1046 18.22 4.11 -7.19
CA LEU A 1046 18.74 3.81 -8.52
C LEU A 1046 17.59 3.33 -9.40
N ARG A 1047 17.33 4.02 -10.51
CA ARG A 1047 16.31 3.65 -11.51
C ARG A 1047 16.99 3.25 -12.81
N THR A 1048 16.78 2.02 -13.25
CA THR A 1048 17.44 1.44 -14.42
C THR A 1048 16.49 1.30 -15.59
N PHE A 1049 17.05 1.32 -16.80
CA PHE A 1049 16.31 1.16 -18.04
C PHE A 1049 16.98 0.08 -18.89
N ALA A 1050 16.28 -1.02 -19.15
CA ALA A 1050 16.82 -2.16 -19.88
C ALA A 1050 17.14 -1.79 -21.33
N ASP A 1051 16.18 -1.16 -22.02
CA ASP A 1051 16.24 -0.95 -23.48
C ASP A 1051 16.32 0.52 -23.90
N ALA A 1052 16.22 1.46 -22.94
CA ALA A 1052 16.23 2.89 -23.21
C ALA A 1052 17.57 3.52 -22.83
N GLU A 1053 18.02 4.45 -23.67
CA GLU A 1053 19.15 5.34 -23.39
C GLU A 1053 18.60 6.72 -23.10
N LEU A 1054 18.83 7.21 -21.89
CA LEU A 1054 18.34 8.51 -21.45
C LEU A 1054 19.38 9.60 -21.70
N THR A 1055 18.89 10.81 -21.97
CA THR A 1055 19.69 12.03 -22.07
C THR A 1055 19.34 12.97 -20.90
N GLY A 1056 20.35 13.64 -20.36
CA GLY A 1056 20.20 14.48 -19.18
C GLY A 1056 21.55 14.79 -18.53
N PRO A 1057 21.57 15.60 -17.45
CA PRO A 1057 22.79 15.85 -16.70
C PRO A 1057 23.30 14.54 -16.08
N LEU A 1058 24.62 14.35 -16.11
CA LEU A 1058 25.26 13.28 -15.35
C LEU A 1058 25.07 13.52 -13.86
N TRP A 1059 25.00 12.43 -13.10
CA TRP A 1059 25.10 12.47 -11.65
C TRP A 1059 26.40 13.21 -11.28
N PRO A 1060 26.35 14.16 -10.32
CA PRO A 1060 27.51 14.96 -9.95
C PRO A 1060 28.45 14.12 -9.10
N TYR A 1061 29.19 13.21 -9.72
CA TYR A 1061 30.30 12.52 -9.08
C TYR A 1061 31.35 13.56 -8.68
N THR A 1062 31.88 13.43 -7.48
CA THR A 1062 32.85 14.37 -6.94
C THR A 1062 34.06 13.61 -6.40
N ARG A 1063 35.22 14.26 -6.50
CA ARG A 1063 36.43 13.87 -5.76
C ARG A 1063 37.02 15.11 -5.12
N GLN A 1064 37.69 14.93 -3.99
CA GLN A 1064 38.36 16.02 -3.33
C GLN A 1064 39.51 16.54 -4.20
N ALA A 1065 39.44 17.82 -4.58
CA ALA A 1065 40.38 18.48 -5.50
C ALA A 1065 41.59 19.13 -4.81
N GLY A 1066 41.57 19.25 -3.48
CA GLY A 1066 42.53 20.05 -2.74
C GLY A 1066 42.46 19.87 -1.22
N SER A 1067 43.05 20.80 -0.48
CA SER A 1067 43.08 20.72 0.99
C SER A 1067 41.73 21.08 1.60
N SER A 1068 41.42 20.51 2.76
CA SER A 1068 40.26 20.92 3.56
C SER A 1068 40.55 22.24 4.29
N PHE A 1069 39.64 23.20 4.25
CA PHE A 1069 39.75 24.50 4.90
C PHE A 1069 38.83 24.58 6.11
N ALA A 1070 39.38 24.68 7.32
CA ALA A 1070 38.57 24.96 8.50
C ALA A 1070 38.07 26.41 8.46
N LEU A 1071 36.76 26.62 8.64
CA LEU A 1071 36.18 27.94 8.71
C LEU A 1071 36.47 28.57 10.08
N GLN A 1072 37.35 29.57 10.07
CA GLN A 1072 37.77 30.31 11.25
C GLN A 1072 37.08 31.68 11.29
N GLY A 1073 36.81 32.18 12.49
CA GLY A 1073 36.24 33.51 12.70
C GLY A 1073 35.41 33.56 13.97
N THR A 1074 34.72 34.69 14.17
CA THR A 1074 33.81 34.86 15.31
C THR A 1074 32.40 34.48 14.87
N TRP A 1075 31.86 33.44 15.50
CA TRP A 1075 30.48 33.00 15.35
C TRP A 1075 29.58 33.83 16.27
N ASN A 1076 28.51 34.40 15.71
CA ASN A 1076 27.40 34.93 16.49
C ASN A 1076 26.35 33.83 16.70
N VAL A 1077 26.01 33.54 17.94
CA VAL A 1077 25.06 32.50 18.34
C VAL A 1077 23.85 33.13 19.00
N GLU A 1078 22.70 33.03 18.34
CA GLU A 1078 21.41 33.54 18.80
C GLU A 1078 20.44 32.39 19.03
N PHE A 1079 19.84 32.28 20.21
CA PHE A 1079 18.75 31.31 20.46
C PHE A 1079 17.45 31.89 19.91
N ILE A 1080 16.82 31.22 18.95
CA ILE A 1080 15.74 31.80 18.13
C ILE A 1080 14.37 31.16 18.34
N ASP A 1081 14.33 29.94 18.86
CA ASP A 1081 13.10 29.17 19.09
C ASP A 1081 13.33 28.16 20.21
N GLY A 1082 12.31 27.88 21.02
CA GLY A 1082 12.41 27.08 22.25
C GLY A 1082 11.97 27.86 23.49
N GLY A 1083 12.12 27.27 24.67
CA GLY A 1083 11.61 27.94 25.87
C GLY A 1083 11.69 27.14 27.17
N PRO A 1084 11.21 27.73 28.28
CA PRO A 1084 10.29 28.88 28.37
C PRO A 1084 10.94 30.26 28.19
N THR A 1085 12.27 30.35 28.28
CA THR A 1085 13.05 31.56 28.05
C THR A 1085 14.23 31.23 27.17
N LEU A 1086 14.50 32.06 26.17
CA LEU A 1086 15.67 31.92 25.31
C LEU A 1086 16.94 32.31 26.09
N PRO A 1087 18.02 31.51 26.05
CA PRO A 1087 19.31 31.92 26.59
C PRO A 1087 19.84 33.18 25.88
N GLN A 1088 20.74 33.92 26.54
CA GLN A 1088 21.32 35.12 25.96
C GLN A 1088 22.20 34.77 24.74
N ALA A 1089 22.10 35.57 23.68
CA ALA A 1089 22.99 35.48 22.53
C ALA A 1089 24.45 35.75 22.93
N PHE A 1090 25.39 35.13 22.23
CA PHE A 1090 26.83 35.26 22.51
C PHE A 1090 27.68 35.12 21.26
N GLU A 1091 28.93 35.56 21.35
CA GLU A 1091 29.94 35.37 20.32
C GLU A 1091 30.98 34.34 20.77
N THR A 1092 31.51 33.55 19.84
CA THR A 1092 32.59 32.59 20.12
C THR A 1092 33.49 32.35 18.91
N THR A 1093 34.77 32.08 19.15
CA THR A 1093 35.70 31.59 18.11
C THR A 1093 35.90 30.08 18.18
N GLU A 1094 35.43 29.44 19.26
CA GLU A 1094 35.50 28.00 19.49
C GLU A 1094 34.08 27.43 19.58
N LEU A 1095 33.81 26.42 18.76
CA LEU A 1095 32.53 25.71 18.75
C LEU A 1095 32.59 24.59 19.81
N THR A 1096 31.72 24.67 20.81
CA THR A 1096 31.58 23.69 21.89
C THR A 1096 30.11 23.49 22.23
N SER A 1097 29.82 22.45 23.02
CA SER A 1097 28.46 22.20 23.48
C SER A 1097 27.92 23.36 24.33
N TRP A 1098 26.65 23.73 24.13
CA TRP A 1098 25.95 24.72 24.97
C TRP A 1098 26.00 24.38 26.46
N THR A 1099 26.08 23.08 26.78
CA THR A 1099 26.09 22.57 28.16
C THR A 1099 27.42 22.80 28.89
N GLU A 1100 28.50 23.12 28.18
CA GLU A 1100 29.79 23.45 28.79
C GLU A 1100 29.88 24.92 29.21
N ARG A 1101 28.91 25.75 28.80
CA ARG A 1101 28.83 27.14 29.21
C ARG A 1101 28.40 27.22 30.68
N ASP A 1102 29.03 28.12 31.44
CA ASP A 1102 28.63 28.45 32.82
C ASP A 1102 27.38 29.35 32.83
N HIS A 1103 26.29 28.85 32.24
CA HIS A 1103 25.02 29.56 32.14
C HIS A 1103 23.85 28.57 32.21
N GLU A 1104 23.15 28.57 33.35
CA GLU A 1104 22.09 27.60 33.67
C GLU A 1104 21.04 27.45 32.55
N GLN A 1105 20.62 28.55 31.93
CA GLN A 1105 19.61 28.50 30.86
C GLN A 1105 20.10 27.76 29.61
N ALA A 1106 21.38 27.85 29.26
CA ALA A 1106 21.94 27.15 28.11
C ALA A 1106 22.06 25.64 28.37
N GLN A 1107 22.41 25.27 29.61
CA GLN A 1107 22.53 23.86 30.03
C GLN A 1107 21.21 23.10 30.03
N ARG A 1108 20.07 23.79 30.20
CA ARG A 1108 18.73 23.19 30.23
C ARG A 1108 17.87 23.53 29.00
N PHE A 1109 18.47 24.11 27.98
CA PHE A 1109 17.76 24.58 26.80
C PHE A 1109 17.29 23.41 25.91
N ALA A 1110 16.11 23.57 25.34
CA ALA A 1110 15.57 22.71 24.28
C ALA A 1110 14.98 23.62 23.20
N GLY A 1111 15.49 23.52 21.98
CA GLY A 1111 15.09 24.39 20.88
C GLY A 1111 16.19 24.59 19.85
N THR A 1112 16.14 25.72 19.15
CA THR A 1112 17.02 26.04 18.02
C THR A 1112 17.88 27.27 18.31
N ALA A 1113 19.18 27.16 18.02
CA ALA A 1113 20.10 28.30 17.97
C ALA A 1113 20.63 28.53 16.56
N ARG A 1114 20.68 29.79 16.14
CA ARG A 1114 21.26 30.27 14.89
C ARG A 1114 22.71 30.66 15.10
N TYR A 1115 23.59 30.01 14.37
CA TYR A 1115 25.00 30.35 14.24
C TYR A 1115 25.21 31.15 12.97
N THR A 1116 25.88 32.30 13.04
CA THR A 1116 26.24 33.13 11.89
C THR A 1116 27.74 33.36 11.85
N LEU A 1117 28.37 33.10 10.71
CA LEU A 1117 29.78 33.37 10.44
C LEU A 1117 29.93 34.16 9.14
N GLU A 1118 30.72 35.23 9.18
CA GLU A 1118 31.27 35.85 7.98
C GLU A 1118 32.69 35.33 7.73
N PHE A 1119 32.98 34.92 6.50
CA PHE A 1119 34.31 34.43 6.12
C PHE A 1119 34.67 34.83 4.69
N ASP A 1120 35.96 34.91 4.39
CA ASP A 1120 36.48 35.04 3.03
C ASP A 1120 36.64 33.65 2.39
N PRO A 1121 36.35 33.47 1.10
CA PRO A 1121 36.43 32.17 0.46
C PRO A 1121 37.88 31.68 0.41
N PRO A 1122 38.14 30.36 0.41
CA PRO A 1122 39.46 29.83 0.12
C PRO A 1122 39.94 30.25 -1.28
N ASN A 1123 41.26 30.34 -1.49
CA ASN A 1123 41.85 30.74 -2.77
C ASN A 1123 41.87 29.63 -3.84
N ASP A 1124 41.34 28.44 -3.53
CA ASP A 1124 41.37 27.28 -4.42
C ASP A 1124 40.25 27.36 -5.47
N THR A 1125 40.54 26.87 -6.67
CA THR A 1125 39.54 26.68 -7.73
C THR A 1125 38.91 25.30 -7.59
N ALA A 1126 37.59 25.23 -7.54
CA ALA A 1126 36.84 23.97 -7.48
C ALA A 1126 35.56 24.09 -8.30
N ASP A 1127 35.09 22.96 -8.86
CA ASP A 1127 33.80 22.92 -9.57
C ASP A 1127 32.63 23.02 -8.59
N SER A 1128 32.83 22.50 -7.38
CA SER A 1128 31.86 22.54 -6.29
C SER A 1128 32.58 22.47 -4.95
N TRP A 1129 31.85 22.72 -3.87
CA TRP A 1129 32.38 22.67 -2.51
C TRP A 1129 31.51 21.78 -1.65
N ARG A 1130 32.15 21.01 -0.76
CA ARG A 1130 31.48 20.31 0.32
C ARG A 1130 31.65 21.11 1.60
N LEU A 1131 30.54 21.56 2.19
CA LEU A 1131 30.48 22.09 3.54
C LEU A 1131 30.26 20.94 4.50
N ASP A 1132 31.23 20.67 5.34
CA ASP A 1132 31.18 19.68 6.42
C ASP A 1132 31.04 20.41 7.76
N LEU A 1133 29.94 20.17 8.48
CA LEU A 1133 29.70 20.82 9.76
C LEU A 1133 30.44 20.15 10.93
N GLY A 1134 31.07 18.99 10.71
CA GLY A 1134 31.61 18.17 11.78
C GLY A 1134 30.50 17.61 12.67
N GLN A 1135 30.67 17.73 13.99
CA GLN A 1135 29.69 17.24 14.96
C GLN A 1135 28.55 18.26 15.17
N VAL A 1136 27.31 17.77 15.04
CA VAL A 1136 26.06 18.52 15.24
C VAL A 1136 25.18 17.75 16.22
N CYS A 1137 24.70 18.43 17.26
CA CYS A 1137 23.80 17.86 18.27
C CYS A 1137 22.47 18.63 18.27
N GLU A 1138 21.44 18.23 17.49
CA GLU A 1138 21.34 16.97 16.73
C GLU A 1138 20.89 17.11 15.27
N SER A 1139 20.45 18.29 14.82
CA SER A 1139 20.16 18.53 13.39
C SER A 1139 20.43 19.98 13.03
N ALA A 1140 20.70 20.25 11.74
CA ALA A 1140 21.13 21.56 11.29
C ALA A 1140 20.48 21.97 9.97
N LYS A 1141 19.87 23.15 9.91
CA LYS A 1141 19.45 23.80 8.67
C LYS A 1141 20.47 24.84 8.23
N VAL A 1142 20.91 24.74 6.98
CA VAL A 1142 22.09 25.48 6.49
C VAL A 1142 21.69 26.48 5.41
N TYR A 1143 22.21 27.70 5.52
CA TYR A 1143 22.10 28.74 4.51
C TYR A 1143 23.48 29.33 4.19
N LEU A 1144 23.76 29.55 2.92
CA LEU A 1144 24.96 30.25 2.45
C LEU A 1144 24.52 31.43 1.60
N ASN A 1145 24.96 32.64 1.96
CA ASN A 1145 24.62 33.88 1.26
C ASN A 1145 23.10 34.07 1.02
N GLY A 1146 22.29 33.66 2.00
CA GLY A 1146 20.83 33.73 1.95
C GLY A 1146 20.14 32.58 1.21
N VAL A 1147 20.89 31.68 0.57
CA VAL A 1147 20.36 30.49 -0.11
C VAL A 1147 20.30 29.32 0.88
N CYS A 1148 19.12 28.73 1.06
CA CYS A 1148 18.94 27.52 1.87
C CYS A 1148 19.53 26.32 1.13
N LEU A 1149 20.57 25.71 1.67
CA LEU A 1149 21.20 24.52 1.09
C LEU A 1149 20.41 23.25 1.45
N GLY A 1150 19.87 23.18 2.67
CA GLY A 1150 19.05 22.05 3.13
C GLY A 1150 19.02 21.88 4.65
N THR A 1151 18.34 20.84 5.11
CA THR A 1151 18.33 20.40 6.52
C THR A 1151 19.03 19.06 6.63
N LEU A 1152 20.07 19.00 7.47
CA LEU A 1152 20.89 17.84 7.76
C LEU A 1152 20.41 17.20 9.05
N ILE A 1153 19.96 15.94 8.96
CA ILE A 1153 19.29 15.22 10.06
C ILE A 1153 20.05 13.97 10.53
N CYS A 1154 21.14 13.63 9.84
CA CYS A 1154 21.95 12.45 10.13
C CYS A 1154 23.38 12.66 9.62
N GLU A 1155 24.27 11.81 10.09
CA GLU A 1155 25.65 11.78 9.60
C GLU A 1155 25.75 11.24 8.15
N PRO A 1156 26.78 11.67 7.40
CA PRO A 1156 27.63 12.81 7.72
C PRO A 1156 26.85 14.14 7.61
N TYR A 1157 27.05 15.07 8.56
CA TYR A 1157 26.46 16.42 8.52
C TYR A 1157 27.18 17.31 7.51
N ALA A 1158 27.10 16.92 6.24
CA ALA A 1158 27.75 17.62 5.15
C ALA A 1158 26.81 17.81 3.95
N ILE A 1159 27.03 18.90 3.21
CA ILE A 1159 26.28 19.21 2.00
C ILE A 1159 27.20 19.76 0.92
N GLU A 1160 26.98 19.30 -0.31
CA GLU A 1160 27.68 19.81 -1.49
C GLU A 1160 26.88 20.95 -2.14
N PHE A 1161 27.58 21.95 -2.65
CA PHE A 1161 26.97 23.08 -3.33
C PHE A 1161 27.88 23.60 -4.46
N ASP A 1162 27.29 24.27 -5.45
CA ASP A 1162 28.02 24.77 -6.62
C ASP A 1162 28.94 25.94 -6.26
N ALA A 1163 30.14 25.99 -6.84
CA ALA A 1163 31.13 27.02 -6.53
C ALA A 1163 30.63 28.45 -6.81
N SER A 1164 29.66 28.63 -7.71
CA SER A 1164 29.02 29.93 -7.99
C SER A 1164 28.29 30.56 -6.80
N LEU A 1165 27.98 29.79 -5.75
CA LEU A 1165 27.37 30.32 -4.53
C LEU A 1165 28.36 31.03 -3.61
N LEU A 1166 29.68 30.86 -3.80
CA LEU A 1166 30.69 31.63 -3.07
C LEU A 1166 30.99 32.95 -3.79
N HIS A 1167 30.92 34.05 -3.04
CA HIS A 1167 31.35 35.36 -3.49
C HIS A 1167 32.86 35.52 -3.29
N ALA A 1168 33.52 36.27 -4.17
CA ALA A 1168 34.96 36.56 -4.06
C ALA A 1168 35.36 37.40 -2.84
N GLY A 1169 34.39 38.05 -2.18
CA GLY A 1169 34.58 38.79 -0.93
C GLY A 1169 33.92 38.06 0.24
N LYS A 1170 33.39 38.81 1.21
CA LYS A 1170 32.71 38.22 2.37
C LYS A 1170 31.53 37.33 1.97
N ASN A 1171 31.49 36.14 2.57
CA ASN A 1171 30.39 35.19 2.52
C ASN A 1171 29.76 35.07 3.90
N THR A 1172 28.45 34.86 3.96
CA THR A 1172 27.71 34.64 5.21
C THR A 1172 27.19 33.22 5.26
N LEU A 1173 27.67 32.44 6.24
CA LEU A 1173 27.17 31.11 6.58
C LEU A 1173 26.22 31.22 7.77
N ILE A 1174 25.00 30.71 7.64
CA ILE A 1174 24.04 30.57 8.73
C ILE A 1174 23.76 29.08 8.95
N VAL A 1175 23.86 28.62 10.20
CA VAL A 1175 23.51 27.25 10.61
C VAL A 1175 22.52 27.32 11.76
N GLU A 1176 21.28 26.91 11.54
CA GLU A 1176 20.26 26.80 12.58
C GLU A 1176 20.30 25.37 13.14
N VAL A 1177 20.77 25.20 14.38
CA VAL A 1177 20.94 23.89 15.04
C VAL A 1177 19.84 23.66 16.08
N THR A 1178 19.15 22.53 15.98
CA THR A 1178 18.11 22.10 16.92
C THR A 1178 18.62 20.91 17.76
N ASN A 1179 18.54 21.02 19.10
CA ASN A 1179 18.93 19.94 20.02
C ASN A 1179 17.73 19.08 20.48
N LEU A 1180 18.01 18.03 21.25
CA LEU A 1180 16.96 17.21 21.87
C LEU A 1180 16.46 17.79 23.20
N PRO A 1181 15.19 17.54 23.59
CA PRO A 1181 14.66 18.06 24.84
C PRO A 1181 15.16 17.40 26.12
N ALA A 1182 15.99 16.37 26.04
CA ALA A 1182 16.46 15.59 27.19
C ALA A 1182 16.99 16.46 28.36
N ASN A 1183 17.79 17.49 28.05
CA ASN A 1183 18.34 18.41 29.06
C ASN A 1183 17.25 19.23 29.77
N ARG A 1184 16.18 19.59 29.04
CA ARG A 1184 15.04 20.33 29.58
C ARG A 1184 14.16 19.43 30.46
N VAL A 1185 13.91 18.20 30.03
CA VAL A 1185 13.12 17.21 30.79
C VAL A 1185 13.82 16.86 32.10
N ARG A 1186 15.14 16.69 32.06
CA ARG A 1186 15.99 16.57 33.26
C ARG A 1186 15.79 17.74 34.23
N ASP A 1187 15.78 18.99 33.75
CA ASP A 1187 15.52 20.16 34.60
C ASP A 1187 14.11 20.15 35.22
N LEU A 1188 13.09 19.73 34.46
CA LEU A 1188 11.72 19.59 34.99
C LEU A 1188 11.67 18.61 36.17
N ASP A 1189 12.30 17.44 36.01
CA ASP A 1189 12.31 16.40 37.06
C ASP A 1189 13.13 16.83 38.28
N ARG A 1190 14.29 17.47 38.08
CA ARG A 1190 15.08 18.03 39.20
C ARG A 1190 14.38 19.13 39.99
N ARG A 1191 13.48 19.88 39.33
CA ARG A 1191 12.64 20.90 39.98
C ARG A 1191 11.28 20.36 40.44
N GLU A 1192 11.07 19.05 40.35
CA GLU A 1192 9.83 18.37 40.74
C GLU A 1192 8.58 18.95 40.06
N VAL A 1193 8.72 19.44 38.83
CA VAL A 1193 7.58 19.91 38.05
C VAL A 1193 6.69 18.72 37.70
N ASN A 1194 5.42 18.77 38.10
CA ASN A 1194 4.49 17.68 37.81
C ASN A 1194 4.03 17.73 36.34
N TRP A 1195 4.73 17.03 35.45
CA TRP A 1195 4.34 16.83 34.05
C TRP A 1195 3.91 15.38 33.72
N LYS A 1196 4.05 14.47 34.69
CA LYS A 1196 3.77 13.02 34.57
C LYS A 1196 2.42 12.68 35.22
N TYR A 1197 1.33 13.17 34.65
CA TYR A 1197 -0.01 13.12 35.25
C TYR A 1197 -1.04 12.32 34.44
N PHE A 1198 -0.63 11.19 33.84
CA PHE A 1198 -1.53 10.35 33.06
C PHE A 1198 -2.14 9.21 33.89
N GLN A 1199 -3.33 8.75 33.49
CA GLN A 1199 -4.00 7.61 34.12
C GLN A 1199 -3.33 6.27 33.72
N ASP A 1200 -3.81 5.16 34.28
CA ASP A 1200 -3.27 3.81 34.04
C ASP A 1200 -1.76 3.67 34.37
N ILE A 1201 -0.89 3.43 33.38
CA ILE A 1201 0.54 3.20 33.60
C ILE A 1201 1.37 4.48 33.78
N ASN A 1202 0.83 5.65 33.40
CA ASN A 1202 1.58 6.90 33.33
C ASN A 1202 2.78 6.83 32.35
N VAL A 1203 3.68 7.82 32.33
CA VAL A 1203 4.93 7.73 31.56
C VAL A 1203 5.92 6.79 32.25
N VAL A 1204 6.49 5.85 31.49
CA VAL A 1204 7.51 4.90 31.97
C VAL A 1204 8.75 4.96 31.09
N ASN A 1205 9.87 4.53 31.65
CA ASN A 1205 11.12 4.40 30.92
C ASN A 1205 11.13 3.14 30.04
N ILE A 1206 12.18 2.95 29.25
CA ILE A 1206 12.32 1.82 28.32
C ILE A 1206 12.30 0.44 29.02
N ASP A 1207 12.54 0.39 30.34
CA ASP A 1207 12.48 -0.84 31.16
C ASP A 1207 11.14 -1.00 31.89
N TYR A 1208 10.11 -0.24 31.49
CA TYR A 1208 8.78 -0.25 32.09
C TYR A 1208 8.78 0.12 33.59
N ARG A 1209 9.74 0.94 34.03
CA ARG A 1209 9.78 1.53 35.38
C ARG A 1209 9.23 2.96 35.34
N PRO A 1210 8.74 3.50 36.48
CA PRO A 1210 8.34 4.91 36.55
C PRO A 1210 9.42 5.82 35.96
N PHE A 1211 9.03 6.72 35.07
CA PHE A 1211 9.98 7.58 34.37
C PHE A 1211 10.60 8.63 35.31
N ASP A 1212 11.93 8.71 35.30
CA ASP A 1212 12.70 9.72 36.03
C ASP A 1212 13.96 10.10 35.25
N ALA A 1213 14.08 11.38 34.94
CA ALA A 1213 15.20 11.98 34.23
C ALA A 1213 16.14 12.79 35.14
N SER A 1214 15.89 12.86 36.46
CA SER A 1214 16.63 13.76 37.36
C SER A 1214 18.15 13.52 37.36
N ASP A 1215 18.53 12.25 37.21
CA ASP A 1215 19.90 11.75 37.29
C ASP A 1215 20.57 11.57 35.92
N TRP A 1216 19.89 11.96 34.83
CA TRP A 1216 20.49 11.90 33.51
C TRP A 1216 21.74 12.80 33.44
N PRO A 1217 22.81 12.37 32.74
CA PRO A 1217 23.89 13.28 32.42
C PRO A 1217 23.40 14.39 31.49
N LEU A 1218 24.07 15.55 31.52
CA LEU A 1218 23.84 16.57 30.49
C LEU A 1218 24.26 15.99 29.14
N ARG A 1219 23.36 16.09 28.16
CA ARG A 1219 23.65 15.73 26.78
C ARG A 1219 24.26 16.91 26.03
N GLU A 1220 25.18 16.61 25.13
CA GLU A 1220 25.75 17.63 24.24
C GLU A 1220 24.66 18.31 23.40
N SER A 1221 24.86 19.58 23.04
CA SER A 1221 23.90 20.36 22.28
C SER A 1221 24.57 21.47 21.49
N GLY A 1222 24.17 21.66 20.24
CA GLY A 1222 24.66 22.73 19.37
C GLY A 1222 25.59 22.27 18.25
N LEU A 1223 26.23 23.25 17.61
CA LEU A 1223 27.27 23.03 16.60
C LEU A 1223 28.62 22.90 17.32
N LEU A 1224 29.22 21.71 17.28
CA LEU A 1224 30.49 21.40 17.92
C LEU A 1224 31.66 21.47 16.93
N GLY A 1225 31.39 21.30 15.63
CA GLY A 1225 32.40 21.44 14.59
C GLY A 1225 33.38 20.25 14.54
N PRO A 1226 34.57 20.45 13.95
CA PRO A 1226 34.99 21.64 13.22
C PRO A 1226 34.23 21.79 11.90
N VAL A 1227 33.84 23.03 11.57
CA VAL A 1227 33.22 23.35 10.28
C VAL A 1227 34.29 23.53 9.21
N ARG A 1228 34.13 22.86 8.06
CA ARG A 1228 35.12 22.83 6.97
C ARG A 1228 34.48 23.05 5.60
N LEU A 1229 35.20 23.75 4.73
CA LEU A 1229 34.96 23.76 3.29
C LEU A 1229 36.00 22.88 2.60
N ILE A 1230 35.54 21.96 1.76
CA ILE A 1230 36.40 20.99 1.06
C ILE A 1230 36.17 21.15 -0.45
N PRO A 1231 37.19 21.53 -1.24
CA PRO A 1231 37.05 21.71 -2.68
C PRO A 1231 36.80 20.38 -3.37
N GLN A 1232 35.82 20.34 -4.27
CA GLN A 1232 35.45 19.17 -5.06
C GLN A 1232 35.65 19.45 -6.55
N GLU A 1233 36.21 18.49 -7.27
CA GLU A 1233 36.30 18.46 -8.73
C GLU A 1233 35.35 17.40 -9.29
N ARG A 1234 34.80 17.67 -10.47
CA ARG A 1234 34.02 16.69 -11.21
C ARG A 1234 34.98 15.86 -12.06
N PRO A 1235 35.00 14.52 -11.89
CA PRO A 1235 35.83 13.68 -12.73
C PRO A 1235 35.39 13.77 -14.19
N ASP A 1236 36.36 13.74 -15.10
CA ASP A 1236 36.12 13.86 -16.53
C ASP A 1236 35.19 12.74 -17.01
N ALA A 1237 34.26 13.05 -17.92
CA ALA A 1237 33.24 12.10 -18.36
C ALA A 1237 33.86 10.84 -19.02
N ASP A 1238 35.02 11.00 -19.66
CA ASP A 1238 35.79 9.90 -20.26
C ASP A 1238 36.47 9.00 -19.20
N VAL A 1239 36.92 9.58 -18.08
CA VAL A 1239 37.50 8.84 -16.94
C VAL A 1239 36.45 7.95 -16.27
N LEU A 1240 35.21 8.44 -16.15
CA LEU A 1240 34.07 7.64 -15.67
C LEU A 1240 33.55 6.65 -16.72
N ALA A 1241 33.83 6.83 -18.02
CA ALA A 1241 33.51 5.85 -19.06
C ALA A 1241 34.55 4.73 -19.19
N GLY A 1242 35.69 4.83 -18.48
CA GLY A 1242 36.83 3.93 -18.64
C GLY A 1242 37.50 4.02 -20.02
N ARG A 1243 37.46 5.21 -20.64
CA ARG A 1243 38.12 5.52 -21.92
C ARG A 1243 39.44 6.24 -21.72
#